data_AF-A0A3B0AV87-F1
#
_entry.id   AF-A0A3B0AV87-F1
#
_cell.length_a   1.000
_cell.length_b   1.000
_cell.length_c   1.000
_cell.angle_alpha   90.00
_cell.angle_beta   90.00
_cell.angle_gamma   90.00
#
_symmetry.space_group_name_H-M   'P 1'
#
loop_
_entity.id
_entity.type
_entity.pdbx_description
1 polymer ?
#
loop_
_entity_poly.entity_id
_entity_poly.type
_entity_poly.pdbx_seq_one_letter_code
_entity_poly.pdbx_strand_id
1 'polypeptide(L)'
;MSVEHSRTYPQATRVAFAGDSITWVDGLLDEGFVGEADRYIRDTFAETLTHDKLLVSGQKEALSSRKFYGGGAWKLTGSGSGAAFTLEGDELTVVQGKERGNEAATLIDLYVDGVLYDTFSNLNESPSGEEAVRFAADGAADTFDLGRPFTYAHNVTVDGEAVAGHLSRSGYGGAFPRECEYIVIRIYGAGPDGEPEVHHALKFRQAPATGAVIEASFRYGETIAYVKSTVGEAEERLGSPLESRYGEGGVAFDPARPVAVSSGLDFRETESRAIRTWRFPHAAKRSFELKIRGFDPRGGCTGEPYGIVNFVTNRFHAVMNAGIGGWTARLFLGDRGLRSAERIANWKPDIVFIGLGTNDDWEAGNGFVASRRVEGLSEAGVRGQPALFIRNCRYVGPDRYSIDTAELVVASCTPQSVTIDRTDMTDDGIKPGDIIVVGDYYGDNRNVQNRMIESWDPLTGTAFFADPLAPTRVTPHISDYAGQAVRIKCVEGYVSAMERMIGTIRAVNPEARIALIETGLSNYNTRLLTGYPEAIRDLARRCGLELAEVYRPLLEWQYKQPHDLQGFIGSVENTMSDGSADYPIVSASGRDLSEEARYQLRNWSVRVDGDERYGDGCRIEGGFALAFAPTAAPEQLTITEWDGRSRNPKMAYRFIPSRLVFTRNIPPAGARIEVSVSSAKWSPDDAHLGLPGGGGVYAKQVKAALSRMFAAE
;
A
#
# COMPACT_ATOMS: atom_id res chain seq x y z
N MET A 1 32.17 8.08 44.16
CA MET A 1 31.99 6.96 43.21
C MET A 1 30.51 6.91 42.86
N SER A 2 30.12 7.60 41.79
CA SER A 2 28.76 7.56 41.26
C SER A 2 28.60 6.29 40.43
N VAL A 3 27.60 5.49 40.76
CA VAL A 3 27.20 4.34 39.95
C VAL A 3 26.62 4.90 38.65
N GLU A 4 27.41 4.91 37.58
CA GLU A 4 26.88 5.08 36.22
C GLU A 4 25.96 3.90 35.96
N HIS A 5 24.65 4.17 35.86
CA HIS A 5 23.74 3.22 35.25
C HIS A 5 24.16 3.07 33.79
N SER A 6 24.73 1.91 33.43
CA SER A 6 25.00 1.60 32.04
C SER A 6 23.67 1.61 31.29
N ARG A 7 23.44 2.65 30.49
CA ARG A 7 22.30 2.69 29.58
C ARG A 7 22.44 1.50 28.63
N THR A 8 21.56 0.51 28.75
CA THR A 8 21.50 -0.62 27.83
C THR A 8 20.80 -0.15 26.55
N TYR A 9 21.52 -0.18 25.44
CA TYR A 9 20.96 0.11 24.12
C TYR A 9 20.28 -1.15 23.58
N PRO A 10 19.15 -1.02 22.85
CA PRO A 10 18.49 -2.18 22.23
C PRO A 10 19.45 -2.89 21.27
N GLN A 11 19.20 -4.18 21.03
CA GLN A 11 20.00 -4.95 20.09
C GLN A 11 19.80 -4.40 18.67
N ALA A 12 20.79 -4.61 17.80
CA ALA A 12 20.59 -4.35 16.37
C ALA A 12 19.52 -5.32 15.84
N THR A 13 18.49 -4.77 15.21
CA THR A 13 17.26 -5.49 14.83
C THR A 13 17.03 -5.38 13.33
N ARG A 14 16.54 -6.46 12.72
CA ARG A 14 16.08 -6.53 11.33
C ARG A 14 14.56 -6.50 11.29
N VAL A 15 14.00 -5.46 10.69
CA VAL A 15 12.56 -5.24 10.60
C VAL A 15 12.09 -5.35 9.16
N ALA A 16 11.24 -6.33 8.86
CA ALA A 16 10.62 -6.48 7.55
C ALA A 16 9.17 -6.00 7.58
N PHE A 17 8.77 -5.26 6.55
CA PHE A 17 7.42 -4.78 6.33
C PHE A 17 6.87 -5.43 5.05
N ALA A 18 6.00 -6.42 5.21
CA ALA A 18 5.35 -7.13 4.12
C ALA A 18 3.92 -6.61 3.95
N GLY A 19 3.48 -6.35 2.72
CA GLY A 19 2.09 -6.00 2.51
C GLY A 19 1.70 -5.57 1.10
N ASP A 20 0.49 -5.03 0.97
CA ASP A 20 -0.08 -4.58 -0.30
C ASP A 20 0.17 -3.07 -0.58
N SER A 21 -0.19 -2.60 -1.78
CA SER A 21 0.12 -1.23 -2.25
C SER A 21 -0.42 -0.10 -1.35
N ILE A 22 -1.36 -0.37 -0.44
CA ILE A 22 -1.98 0.65 0.40
C ILE A 22 -1.03 1.25 1.42
N THR A 23 -0.15 0.41 1.97
CA THR A 23 0.75 0.84 3.03
C THR A 23 2.08 1.34 2.46
N TRP A 24 2.48 0.90 1.26
CA TRP A 24 3.88 0.99 0.82
C TRP A 24 4.13 1.84 -0.42
N VAL A 25 3.08 2.44 -1.00
CA VAL A 25 3.17 3.42 -2.11
C VAL A 25 4.04 2.87 -3.26
N ASP A 26 5.08 3.60 -3.65
CA ASP A 26 5.96 3.27 -4.77
C ASP A 26 7.18 2.43 -4.35
N GLY A 27 7.36 2.20 -3.05
CA GLY A 27 8.15 1.07 -2.56
C GLY A 27 9.61 1.30 -2.19
N LEU A 28 10.17 2.51 -2.10
CA LEU A 28 11.50 2.72 -1.48
C LEU A 28 11.43 2.70 0.06
N LEU A 29 12.59 2.67 0.74
CA LEU A 29 12.61 2.57 2.22
C LEU A 29 12.17 3.85 2.92
N ASP A 30 12.50 5.02 2.37
CA ASP A 30 12.16 6.32 2.95
C ASP A 30 10.83 6.89 2.39
N GLU A 31 10.00 6.02 1.82
CA GLU A 31 8.72 6.38 1.20
C GLU A 31 7.53 5.79 1.96
N GLY A 32 6.38 6.45 1.83
CA GLY A 32 5.11 5.98 2.39
C GLY A 32 5.18 5.74 3.89
N PHE A 33 4.53 4.68 4.35
CA PHE A 33 4.53 4.34 5.76
C PHE A 33 5.84 3.65 6.22
N VAL A 34 6.60 2.98 5.35
CA VAL A 34 7.93 2.42 5.74
C VAL A 34 8.86 3.54 6.16
N GLY A 35 8.90 4.65 5.43
CA GLY A 35 9.75 5.79 5.79
C GLY A 35 9.42 6.36 7.17
N GLU A 36 8.13 6.43 7.53
CA GLU A 36 7.69 6.84 8.86
C GLU A 36 8.07 5.85 9.97
N ALA A 37 8.07 4.55 9.67
CA ALA A 37 8.49 3.51 10.59
C ALA A 37 10.02 3.49 10.77
N ASP A 38 10.79 3.58 9.68
CA ASP A 38 12.26 3.65 9.67
C ASP A 38 12.74 4.89 10.45
N ARG A 39 12.14 6.06 10.20
CA ARG A 39 12.42 7.27 10.99
C ARG A 39 12.16 7.07 12.47
N TYR A 40 11.02 6.49 12.84
CA TYR A 40 10.72 6.21 14.24
C TYR A 40 11.73 5.26 14.89
N ILE A 41 12.14 4.21 14.19
CA ILE A 41 13.15 3.27 14.66
C ILE A 41 14.46 4.01 14.94
N ARG A 42 14.91 4.82 13.99
CA ARG A 42 16.19 5.56 14.04
C ARG A 42 16.22 6.70 15.05
N ASP A 43 15.07 7.30 15.36
CA ASP A 43 14.94 8.40 16.32
C ASP A 43 14.66 7.91 17.76
N THR A 44 14.12 6.69 17.92
CA THR A 44 13.67 6.18 19.22
C THR A 44 14.59 5.11 19.79
N PHE A 45 15.10 4.21 18.94
CA PHE A 45 15.92 3.07 19.36
C PHE A 45 17.42 3.27 19.05
N ALA A 46 17.77 4.38 18.40
CA ALA A 46 19.13 4.79 18.13
C ALA A 46 19.30 6.33 18.23
N GLU A 47 20.53 6.79 18.25
CA GLU A 47 20.92 8.17 17.97
C GLU A 47 21.44 8.24 16.53
N THR A 48 20.70 8.91 15.65
CA THR A 48 21.04 9.00 14.22
C THR A 48 21.31 10.46 13.83
N LEU A 49 22.52 10.70 13.30
CA LEU A 49 22.91 11.99 12.74
C LEU A 49 22.95 11.88 11.21
N THR A 50 21.98 12.53 10.59
CA THR A 50 21.94 12.75 9.14
C THR A 50 23.09 13.66 8.70
N HIS A 51 23.47 13.57 7.42
CA HIS A 51 24.57 14.33 6.84
C HIS A 51 24.56 15.84 7.20
N ASP A 52 23.40 16.49 7.21
CA ASP A 52 23.21 17.90 7.55
C ASP A 52 23.57 18.27 9.00
N LYS A 53 23.60 17.29 9.91
CA LYS A 53 24.01 17.46 11.31
C LYS A 53 25.52 17.29 11.54
N LEU A 54 26.29 16.95 10.50
CA LEU A 54 27.74 16.73 10.60
C LEU A 54 28.52 18.05 10.41
N LEU A 55 29.59 18.22 11.19
CA LEU A 55 30.51 19.35 11.02
C LEU A 55 31.49 19.02 9.90
N VAL A 56 31.36 19.67 8.75
CA VAL A 56 32.18 19.38 7.58
C VAL A 56 33.39 20.31 7.50
N SER A 57 34.55 19.73 7.18
CA SER A 57 35.77 20.45 6.81
C SER A 57 36.14 20.18 5.36
N GLY A 58 36.64 21.20 4.65
CA GLY A 58 37.02 21.09 3.24
C GLY A 58 35.84 21.26 2.27
N GLN A 59 35.96 20.71 1.07
CA GLN A 59 34.95 20.84 0.02
C GLN A 59 33.84 19.81 0.19
N LYS A 60 32.59 20.25 -0.05
CA LYS A 60 31.40 19.41 -0.02
C LYS A 60 30.39 19.79 -1.08
N GLU A 61 29.65 18.79 -1.55
CA GLU A 61 28.51 18.91 -2.45
C GLU A 61 27.30 18.16 -1.86
N ALA A 62 26.11 18.77 -1.92
CA ALA A 62 24.87 18.09 -1.54
C ALA A 62 24.43 17.15 -2.67
N LEU A 63 24.21 15.89 -2.34
CA LEU A 63 23.56 14.92 -3.24
C LEU A 63 22.13 14.68 -2.77
N SER A 64 21.20 14.66 -3.73
CA SER A 64 19.79 14.32 -3.49
C SER A 64 19.46 13.02 -4.20
N SER A 65 19.10 11.99 -3.46
CA SER A 65 18.65 10.70 -4.03
C SER A 65 17.69 10.02 -3.09
N ARG A 66 16.65 9.39 -3.66
CA ARG A 66 15.69 8.58 -2.89
C ARG A 66 16.29 7.27 -2.37
N LYS A 67 17.51 6.90 -2.79
CA LYS A 67 18.26 5.79 -2.20
C LYS A 67 19.01 6.15 -0.93
N PHE A 68 19.04 7.43 -0.54
CA PHE A 68 19.60 7.87 0.72
C PHE A 68 18.52 8.00 1.78
N TYR A 69 18.85 7.65 3.02
CA TYR A 69 18.00 7.95 4.15
C TYR A 69 17.87 9.47 4.33
N GLY A 70 16.65 9.97 4.50
CA GLY A 70 16.36 11.41 4.51
C GLY A 70 16.49 12.08 3.14
N GLY A 71 16.63 11.31 2.06
CA GLY A 71 16.72 11.81 0.69
C GLY A 71 18.03 12.49 0.30
N GLY A 72 19.03 12.58 1.19
CA GLY A 72 20.26 13.34 0.93
C GLY A 72 21.54 12.82 1.57
N ALA A 73 22.67 13.26 1.04
CA ALA A 73 24.01 12.95 1.54
C ALA A 73 24.99 14.11 1.25
N TRP A 74 26.12 14.13 1.96
CA TRP A 74 27.27 14.98 1.59
C TRP A 74 28.28 14.17 0.77
N LYS A 75 28.66 14.67 -0.41
CA LYS A 75 29.86 14.24 -1.14
C LYS A 75 31.02 15.17 -0.73
N LEU A 76 31.93 14.65 0.06
CA LEU A 76 33.17 15.31 0.46
C LEU A 76 34.22 15.08 -0.62
N THR A 77 34.97 16.10 -1.03
CA THR A 77 35.97 15.99 -2.12
C THR A 77 37.33 16.54 -1.71
N GLY A 78 38.39 15.90 -2.21
CA GLY A 78 39.77 16.28 -1.97
C GLY A 78 40.37 15.70 -0.68
N SER A 79 41.67 15.39 -0.73
CA SER A 79 42.43 14.94 0.44
C SER A 79 42.37 15.95 1.57
N GLY A 80 42.11 15.47 2.79
CA GLY A 80 41.96 16.29 3.99
C GLY A 80 40.55 16.80 4.25
N SER A 81 39.62 16.73 3.29
CA SER A 81 38.20 16.99 3.54
C SER A 81 37.61 15.89 4.44
N GLY A 82 36.59 16.23 5.22
CA GLY A 82 36.11 15.35 6.28
C GLY A 82 34.83 15.79 6.95
N ALA A 83 34.34 14.96 7.86
CA ALA A 83 33.16 15.22 8.68
C ALA A 83 33.42 14.80 10.13
N ALA A 84 33.12 15.69 11.07
CA ALA A 84 33.25 15.47 12.50
C ALA A 84 31.89 15.50 13.20
N PHE A 85 31.74 14.68 14.23
CA PHE A 85 30.52 14.56 15.02
C PHE A 85 30.80 13.93 16.39
N THR A 86 29.77 13.86 17.24
CA THR A 86 29.81 13.20 18.54
C THR A 86 28.59 12.31 18.65
N LEU A 87 28.77 11.08 19.14
CA LEU A 87 27.69 10.12 19.38
C LEU A 87 27.92 9.44 20.74
N GLU A 88 26.83 9.06 21.41
CA GLU A 88 26.88 8.29 22.65
C GLU A 88 26.40 6.86 22.42
N GLY A 89 27.27 5.88 22.66
CA GLY A 89 26.92 4.47 22.51
C GLY A 89 28.12 3.54 22.59
N ASP A 90 27.87 2.25 22.39
CA ASP A 90 28.87 1.17 22.31
C ASP A 90 29.14 0.74 20.86
N GLU A 91 28.57 1.42 19.89
CA GLU A 91 28.72 1.15 18.46
C GLU A 91 28.76 2.47 17.68
N LEU A 92 29.49 2.48 16.57
CA LEU A 92 29.39 3.49 15.52
C LEU A 92 29.09 2.77 14.22
N THR A 93 28.06 3.21 13.52
CA THR A 93 27.81 2.85 12.13
C THR A 93 27.87 4.07 11.24
N VAL A 94 28.63 3.96 10.15
CA VAL A 94 28.66 4.94 9.05
C VAL A 94 27.98 4.32 7.84
N VAL A 95 27.01 5.05 7.27
CA VAL A 95 26.36 4.70 6.02
C VAL A 95 26.87 5.60 4.91
N GLN A 96 27.48 5.02 3.90
CA GLN A 96 28.15 5.72 2.80
C GLN A 96 27.54 5.38 1.43
N GLY A 97 27.67 6.32 0.50
CA GLY A 97 27.40 6.09 -0.92
C GLY A 97 28.66 5.69 -1.68
N LYS A 98 28.51 4.84 -2.69
CA LYS A 98 29.56 4.48 -3.65
C LYS A 98 29.00 4.59 -5.06
N GLU A 99 29.65 5.38 -5.90
CA GLU A 99 29.24 5.55 -7.31
C GLU A 99 29.62 4.32 -8.15
N ARG A 100 29.16 4.28 -9.40
CA ARG A 100 29.54 3.24 -10.36
C ARG A 100 31.02 3.43 -10.72
N GLY A 101 31.73 2.33 -10.96
CA GLY A 101 33.16 2.38 -11.27
C GLY A 101 34.05 2.64 -10.04
N ASN A 102 35.36 2.76 -10.28
CA ASN A 102 36.39 2.85 -9.22
C ASN A 102 37.51 3.84 -9.57
N GLU A 103 37.30 4.71 -10.55
CA GLU A 103 38.25 5.72 -11.04
C GLU A 103 38.75 6.60 -9.88
N ALA A 104 37.82 7.12 -9.08
CA ALA A 104 38.09 7.98 -7.93
C ALA A 104 37.90 7.26 -6.57
N ALA A 105 38.10 5.93 -6.53
CA ALA A 105 38.06 5.19 -5.28
C ALA A 105 39.07 5.74 -4.26
N THR A 106 38.68 5.79 -2.99
CA THR A 106 39.26 6.65 -1.97
C THR A 106 39.34 5.94 -0.63
N LEU A 107 40.46 6.13 0.07
CA LEU A 107 40.65 5.74 1.46
C LEU A 107 40.17 6.85 2.40
N ILE A 108 39.42 6.47 3.43
CA ILE A 108 38.83 7.33 4.44
C ILE A 108 39.30 6.86 5.81
N ASP A 109 39.91 7.75 6.55
CA ASP A 109 40.38 7.54 7.92
C ASP A 109 39.26 7.84 8.92
N LEU A 110 39.06 6.92 9.86
CA LEU A 110 38.22 7.12 11.04
C LEU A 110 39.11 7.43 12.23
N TYR A 111 38.94 8.63 12.80
CA TYR A 111 39.53 9.00 14.07
C TYR A 111 38.47 8.88 15.17
N VAL A 112 38.87 8.33 16.32
CA VAL A 112 38.07 8.23 17.54
C VAL A 112 38.85 8.95 18.64
N ASP A 113 38.24 9.98 19.24
CA ASP A 113 38.85 10.79 20.30
C ASP A 113 40.24 11.32 19.93
N GLY A 114 40.37 11.76 18.67
CA GLY A 114 41.59 12.33 18.10
C GLY A 114 42.66 11.31 17.67
N VAL A 115 42.41 10.01 17.85
CA VAL A 115 43.34 8.94 17.49
C VAL A 115 42.85 8.22 16.24
N LEU A 116 43.73 8.01 15.26
CA LEU A 116 43.42 7.18 14.08
C LEU A 116 43.07 5.77 14.54
N TYR A 117 41.83 5.36 14.27
CA TYR A 117 41.28 4.09 14.73
C TYR A 117 41.24 3.05 13.61
N ASP A 118 40.80 3.44 12.41
CA ASP A 118 40.69 2.56 11.25
C ASP A 118 40.79 3.35 9.93
N THR A 119 41.01 2.65 8.82
CA THR A 119 40.95 3.18 7.46
C THR A 119 40.07 2.26 6.61
N PHE A 120 39.04 2.81 5.96
CA PHE A 120 38.16 2.08 5.07
C PHE A 120 38.09 2.74 3.68
N SER A 121 37.36 2.11 2.75
CA SER A 121 37.30 2.54 1.36
C SER A 121 35.87 2.66 0.84
N ASN A 122 35.67 3.57 -0.10
CA ASN A 122 34.45 3.67 -0.91
C ASN A 122 34.53 2.87 -2.23
N LEU A 123 35.57 2.04 -2.42
CA LEU A 123 35.67 1.11 -3.55
C LEU A 123 34.36 0.31 -3.71
N ASN A 124 33.82 0.32 -4.92
CA ASN A 124 32.64 -0.40 -5.32
C ASN A 124 33.04 -1.70 -6.03
N GLU A 125 32.82 -2.83 -5.36
CA GLU A 125 33.21 -4.15 -5.87
C GLU A 125 32.18 -4.74 -6.83
N SER A 126 31.05 -4.05 -7.09
CA SER A 126 30.07 -4.48 -8.08
C SER A 126 30.64 -4.41 -9.50
N PRO A 127 30.29 -5.35 -10.40
CA PRO A 127 30.73 -5.30 -11.80
C PRO A 127 30.31 -3.99 -12.49
N SER A 128 31.22 -3.43 -13.28
CA SER A 128 30.95 -2.27 -14.13
C SER A 128 31.76 -2.34 -15.42
N GLY A 129 31.23 -1.78 -16.51
CA GLY A 129 31.92 -1.75 -17.79
C GLY A 129 31.02 -1.30 -18.92
N GLU A 130 31.43 -1.65 -20.15
CA GLU A 130 30.69 -1.39 -21.38
C GLU A 130 30.39 -2.71 -22.09
N GLU A 131 29.26 -2.77 -22.78
CA GLU A 131 28.85 -3.95 -23.54
C GLU A 131 28.11 -3.55 -24.81
N ALA A 132 28.16 -4.41 -25.82
CA ALA A 132 27.36 -4.30 -27.03
C ALA A 132 26.70 -5.65 -27.32
N VAL A 133 25.40 -5.61 -27.59
CA VAL A 133 24.57 -6.79 -27.93
C VAL A 133 23.92 -6.59 -29.29
N ARG A 134 23.65 -7.70 -29.97
CA ARG A 134 23.03 -7.72 -31.30
C ARG A 134 21.89 -8.74 -31.33
N PHE A 135 20.73 -8.30 -31.81
CA PHE A 135 19.54 -9.13 -31.97
C PHE A 135 19.10 -9.16 -33.44
N ALA A 136 18.43 -10.24 -33.83
CA ALA A 136 17.70 -10.34 -35.08
C ALA A 136 16.20 -10.36 -34.77
N ALA A 137 15.46 -9.39 -35.32
CA ALA A 137 14.02 -9.30 -35.09
C ALA A 137 13.25 -10.35 -35.91
N ASP A 138 12.19 -10.91 -35.33
CA ASP A 138 11.31 -11.88 -35.99
C ASP A 138 10.05 -11.24 -36.59
N GLY A 139 9.81 -9.95 -36.33
CA GLY A 139 8.60 -9.23 -36.74
C GLY A 139 7.44 -9.29 -35.76
N ALA A 140 7.58 -10.00 -34.63
CA ALA A 140 6.54 -10.18 -33.63
C ALA A 140 6.99 -9.74 -32.23
N ALA A 141 8.23 -10.05 -31.84
CA ALA A 141 8.80 -9.65 -30.57
C ALA A 141 9.07 -8.14 -30.54
N ASP A 142 8.64 -7.49 -29.46
CA ASP A 142 8.88 -6.08 -29.17
C ASP A 142 9.80 -5.86 -27.97
N THR A 143 10.16 -6.94 -27.25
CA THR A 143 11.06 -6.91 -26.08
C THR A 143 12.35 -7.69 -26.35
N PHE A 144 13.50 -7.10 -26.08
CA PHE A 144 14.82 -7.71 -26.28
C PHE A 144 15.68 -7.56 -25.02
N ASP A 145 16.03 -8.68 -24.39
CA ASP A 145 16.77 -8.73 -23.11
C ASP A 145 18.24 -8.34 -23.27
N LEU A 146 18.69 -7.31 -22.54
CA LEU A 146 20.10 -6.87 -22.51
C LEU A 146 20.98 -7.74 -21.59
N GLY A 147 20.38 -8.68 -20.85
CA GLY A 147 21.08 -9.71 -20.09
C GLY A 147 21.62 -9.27 -18.72
N ARG A 148 21.40 -8.01 -18.31
CA ARG A 148 21.85 -7.51 -17.00
C ARG A 148 21.08 -6.27 -16.53
N PRO A 149 21.02 -5.98 -15.21
CA PRO A 149 20.46 -4.75 -14.66
C PRO A 149 21.43 -3.56 -14.71
N PHE A 150 20.96 -2.40 -14.25
CA PHE A 150 21.77 -1.20 -14.02
C PHE A 150 22.53 -0.71 -15.26
N THR A 151 21.95 -0.91 -16.44
CA THR A 151 22.49 -0.38 -17.70
C THR A 151 22.10 1.08 -17.88
N TYR A 152 22.97 1.86 -18.51
CA TYR A 152 22.83 3.29 -18.76
C TYR A 152 23.62 3.72 -19.99
N ALA A 153 23.47 4.97 -20.42
CA ALA A 153 24.12 5.51 -21.62
C ALA A 153 23.87 4.63 -22.87
N HIS A 154 22.62 4.20 -23.05
CA HIS A 154 22.21 3.35 -24.17
C HIS A 154 22.32 4.09 -25.49
N ASN A 155 22.90 3.42 -26.48
CA ASN A 155 22.88 3.80 -27.87
C ASN A 155 22.40 2.61 -28.69
N VAL A 156 21.25 2.77 -29.36
CA VAL A 156 20.55 1.70 -30.06
C VAL A 156 20.37 2.08 -31.52
N THR A 157 20.68 1.13 -32.41
CA THR A 157 20.42 1.23 -33.84
C THR A 157 19.53 0.09 -34.32
N VAL A 158 18.74 0.36 -35.37
CA VAL A 158 17.97 -0.63 -36.12
C VAL A 158 18.39 -0.52 -37.58
N ASP A 159 18.92 -1.61 -38.14
CA ASP A 159 19.50 -1.66 -39.50
C ASP A 159 20.58 -0.58 -39.74
N GLY A 160 21.32 -0.22 -38.68
CA GLY A 160 22.37 0.80 -38.71
C GLY A 160 21.89 2.24 -38.46
N GLU A 161 20.59 2.48 -38.43
CA GLU A 161 20.00 3.79 -38.15
C GLU A 161 19.75 3.97 -36.65
N ALA A 162 20.17 5.11 -36.08
CA ALA A 162 19.96 5.41 -34.67
C ALA A 162 18.46 5.64 -34.38
N VAL A 163 17.96 4.97 -33.33
CA VAL A 163 16.57 5.12 -32.87
C VAL A 163 16.52 5.84 -31.53
N ALA A 164 15.46 6.61 -31.32
CA ALA A 164 15.30 7.39 -30.09
C ALA A 164 14.74 6.56 -28.94
N GLY A 165 15.37 6.63 -27.77
CA GLY A 165 14.87 5.97 -26.56
C GLY A 165 15.66 6.31 -25.31
N HIS A 166 15.13 5.90 -24.16
CA HIS A 166 15.76 6.12 -22.86
C HIS A 166 15.30 5.09 -21.83
N LEU A 167 16.01 5.04 -20.70
CA LEU A 167 15.59 4.29 -19.52
C LEU A 167 14.22 4.76 -19.03
N SER A 168 13.27 3.84 -18.86
CA SER A 168 11.91 4.16 -18.43
C SER A 168 11.95 4.82 -17.05
N ARG A 169 11.20 5.91 -16.89
CA ARG A 169 11.02 6.63 -15.62
C ARG A 169 9.54 6.69 -15.21
N SER A 170 8.70 5.97 -15.92
CA SER A 170 7.26 5.97 -15.74
C SER A 170 6.86 5.36 -14.39
N GLY A 171 5.84 5.92 -13.75
CA GLY A 171 5.20 5.30 -12.59
C GLY A 171 4.33 4.11 -13.00
N TYR A 172 3.60 3.55 -12.02
CA TYR A 172 2.64 2.48 -12.24
C TYR A 172 1.67 2.84 -13.38
N GLY A 173 1.58 1.98 -14.40
CA GLY A 173 0.66 2.17 -15.53
C GLY A 173 1.00 3.35 -16.46
N GLY A 174 2.23 3.88 -16.39
CA GLY A 174 2.63 4.98 -17.25
C GLY A 174 2.67 4.60 -18.74
N ALA A 175 2.28 5.54 -19.60
CA ALA A 175 2.25 5.35 -21.05
C ALA A 175 3.65 5.36 -21.68
N PHE A 176 3.76 4.77 -22.87
CA PHE A 176 4.96 4.81 -23.69
C PHE A 176 5.19 6.25 -24.22
N PRO A 177 6.29 6.95 -23.82
CA PRO A 177 6.53 8.36 -24.17
C PRO A 177 6.56 8.55 -25.68
N ARG A 178 5.80 9.51 -26.23
CA ARG A 178 5.52 9.64 -27.68
C ARG A 178 6.77 9.83 -28.55
N GLU A 179 7.79 10.46 -27.97
CA GLU A 179 9.08 10.77 -28.56
C GLU A 179 10.01 9.56 -28.69
N CYS A 180 9.71 8.46 -27.99
CA CYS A 180 10.53 7.26 -27.99
C CYS A 180 10.05 6.23 -29.00
N GLU A 181 10.99 5.57 -29.66
CA GLU A 181 10.78 4.37 -30.46
C GLU A 181 10.98 3.11 -29.61
N TYR A 182 11.93 3.17 -28.68
CA TYR A 182 12.13 2.18 -27.63
C TYR A 182 12.22 2.83 -26.25
N ILE A 183 11.93 2.06 -25.21
CA ILE A 183 12.29 2.39 -23.82
C ILE A 183 13.08 1.23 -23.23
N VAL A 184 13.95 1.50 -22.28
CA VAL A 184 14.60 0.45 -21.50
C VAL A 184 13.78 0.19 -20.25
N ILE A 185 13.34 -1.05 -20.07
CA ILE A 185 12.48 -1.48 -18.95
C ILE A 185 13.18 -2.57 -18.15
N ARG A 186 12.69 -2.82 -16.94
CA ARG A 186 13.14 -3.95 -16.11
C ARG A 186 12.24 -5.15 -16.33
N ILE A 187 12.83 -6.34 -16.44
CA ILE A 187 12.16 -7.63 -16.60
C ILE A 187 12.79 -8.69 -15.68
N TYR A 188 12.14 -9.84 -15.52
CA TYR A 188 12.84 -11.03 -15.01
C TYR A 188 13.55 -11.76 -16.15
N GLY A 189 14.85 -12.00 -15.96
CA GLY A 189 15.66 -12.92 -16.75
C GLY A 189 16.12 -14.12 -15.92
N ALA A 190 16.77 -15.09 -16.57
CA ALA A 190 17.42 -16.20 -15.88
C ALA A 190 18.84 -15.78 -15.49
N GLY A 191 19.12 -15.82 -14.19
CA GLY A 191 20.47 -15.63 -13.66
C GLY A 191 21.38 -16.84 -13.94
N PRO A 192 22.66 -16.78 -13.53
CA PRO A 192 23.67 -17.79 -13.84
C PRO A 192 23.30 -19.22 -13.41
N ASP A 193 22.57 -19.34 -12.30
CA ASP A 193 22.15 -20.61 -11.71
C ASP A 193 20.70 -21.00 -12.09
N GLY A 194 20.08 -20.27 -13.02
CA GLY A 194 18.67 -20.44 -13.41
C GLY A 194 17.67 -19.79 -12.45
N GLU A 195 18.13 -19.25 -11.32
CA GLU A 195 17.33 -18.41 -10.42
C GLU A 195 16.96 -17.09 -11.11
N PRO A 196 15.78 -16.51 -10.80
CA PRO A 196 15.35 -15.27 -11.43
C PRO A 196 16.23 -14.09 -11.00
N GLU A 197 16.62 -13.29 -11.98
CA GLU A 197 17.34 -12.03 -11.80
C GLU A 197 16.60 -10.91 -12.54
N VAL A 198 16.82 -9.66 -12.13
CA VAL A 198 16.28 -8.51 -12.87
C VAL A 198 17.27 -8.13 -13.96
N HIS A 199 16.80 -8.08 -15.21
CA HIS A 199 17.56 -7.56 -16.34
C HIS A 199 16.91 -6.28 -16.87
N HIS A 200 17.70 -5.47 -17.59
CA HIS A 200 17.16 -4.44 -18.47
C HIS A 200 16.85 -5.04 -19.84
N ALA A 201 15.77 -4.60 -20.46
CA ALA A 201 15.39 -4.99 -21.82
C ALA A 201 14.97 -3.77 -22.63
N LEU A 202 15.22 -3.79 -23.93
CA LEU A 202 14.64 -2.85 -24.87
C LEU A 202 13.19 -3.24 -25.11
N LYS A 203 12.26 -2.31 -24.92
CA LYS A 203 10.85 -2.44 -25.33
C LYS A 203 10.56 -1.45 -26.43
N PHE A 204 10.33 -1.94 -27.64
CA PHE A 204 9.93 -1.12 -28.77
C PHE A 204 8.43 -0.81 -28.72
N ARG A 205 8.04 0.37 -29.21
CA ARG A 205 6.62 0.72 -29.35
C ARG A 205 5.91 -0.19 -30.35
N GLN A 206 6.63 -0.58 -31.40
CA GLN A 206 6.19 -1.48 -32.45
C GLN A 206 7.30 -2.50 -32.69
N ALA A 207 6.94 -3.78 -32.81
CA ALA A 207 7.90 -4.83 -33.10
C ALA A 207 8.71 -4.47 -34.37
N PRO A 208 10.06 -4.46 -34.30
CA PRO A 208 10.91 -4.27 -35.47
C PRO A 208 10.63 -5.35 -36.52
N ALA A 209 10.73 -5.00 -37.81
CA ALA A 209 10.38 -5.90 -38.91
C ALA A 209 11.23 -7.17 -38.93
N THR A 210 10.68 -8.27 -39.47
CA THR A 210 11.41 -9.53 -39.61
C THR A 210 12.74 -9.33 -40.35
N GLY A 211 13.84 -9.79 -39.76
CA GLY A 211 15.18 -9.67 -40.32
C GLY A 211 15.90 -8.36 -39.98
N ALA A 212 15.24 -7.39 -39.36
CA ALA A 212 15.88 -6.17 -38.88
C ALA A 212 16.94 -6.50 -37.83
N VAL A 213 18.09 -5.85 -37.94
CA VAL A 213 19.21 -6.01 -37.01
C VAL A 213 19.14 -4.91 -35.96
N ILE A 214 19.05 -5.30 -34.70
CA ILE A 214 19.07 -4.37 -33.57
C ILE A 214 20.45 -4.47 -32.93
N GLU A 215 21.16 -3.35 -32.83
CA GLU A 215 22.43 -3.27 -32.10
C GLU A 215 22.26 -2.29 -30.94
N ALA A 216 22.66 -2.70 -29.75
CA ALA A 216 22.59 -1.87 -28.56
C ALA A 216 23.94 -1.88 -27.85
N SER A 217 24.49 -0.68 -27.65
CA SER A 217 25.69 -0.47 -26.83
C SER A 217 25.31 0.32 -25.59
N PHE A 218 25.85 -0.06 -24.44
CA PHE A 218 25.53 0.56 -23.16
C PHE A 218 26.66 0.38 -22.15
N ARG A 219 26.64 1.21 -21.11
CA ARG A 219 27.46 1.04 -19.91
C ARG A 219 26.62 0.33 -18.84
N TYR A 220 27.27 -0.36 -17.91
CA TYR A 220 26.61 -1.00 -16.77
C TYR A 220 27.41 -0.79 -15.49
N GLY A 221 26.70 -0.77 -14.37
CA GLY A 221 27.30 -0.67 -13.04
C GLY A 221 26.26 -0.30 -11.98
N GLU A 222 26.36 -0.89 -10.80
CA GLU A 222 25.45 -0.61 -9.70
C GLU A 222 26.02 0.52 -8.81
N THR A 223 25.19 1.45 -8.38
CA THR A 223 25.54 2.34 -7.25
C THR A 223 25.16 1.68 -5.92
N ILE A 224 25.98 1.88 -4.90
CA ILE A 224 25.72 1.36 -3.56
C ILE A 224 25.32 2.56 -2.67
N ALA A 225 24.15 2.50 -2.06
CA ALA A 225 23.62 3.53 -1.17
C ALA A 225 22.81 2.86 -0.06
N TYR A 226 22.16 3.64 0.81
CA TYR A 226 21.38 3.11 1.94
C TYR A 226 20.33 2.07 1.49
N VAL A 227 19.65 2.33 0.38
CA VAL A 227 18.66 1.40 -0.20
C VAL A 227 19.31 0.44 -1.20
N LYS A 228 19.21 -0.86 -0.93
CA LYS A 228 19.45 -1.95 -1.89
C LYS A 228 18.21 -2.16 -2.74
N SER A 229 18.40 -2.15 -4.06
CA SER A 229 17.33 -2.28 -5.04
C SER A 229 17.88 -2.59 -6.42
N THR A 230 17.12 -3.26 -7.28
CA THR A 230 17.38 -3.33 -8.72
C THR A 230 16.95 -2.07 -9.49
N VAL A 231 16.54 -1.00 -8.80
CA VAL A 231 16.26 0.31 -9.42
C VAL A 231 17.57 1.09 -9.51
N GLY A 232 18.02 1.38 -10.71
CA GLY A 232 19.22 2.16 -11.01
C GLY A 232 18.96 3.66 -11.19
N GLU A 233 20.04 4.43 -11.09
CA GLU A 233 20.19 5.78 -11.63
C GLU A 233 20.18 5.73 -13.16
N ALA A 234 19.56 6.73 -13.78
CA ALA A 234 19.58 6.92 -15.23
C ALA A 234 20.98 7.25 -15.78
N GLU A 235 21.86 7.78 -14.94
CA GLU A 235 23.23 8.16 -15.29
C GLU A 235 24.26 7.48 -14.38
N GLU A 236 25.54 7.83 -14.56
CA GLU A 236 26.68 7.19 -13.89
C GLU A 236 26.74 7.46 -12.37
N ARG A 237 26.30 8.65 -11.95
CA ARG A 237 26.52 9.16 -10.59
C ARG A 237 25.29 9.07 -9.70
N LEU A 238 25.53 8.90 -8.41
CA LEU A 238 24.50 9.08 -7.39
C LEU A 238 23.98 10.52 -7.43
N GLY A 239 22.66 10.68 -7.38
CA GLY A 239 22.00 11.98 -7.48
C GLY A 239 21.35 12.25 -8.83
N SER A 240 21.61 11.44 -9.86
CA SER A 240 20.79 11.46 -11.07
C SER A 240 19.39 10.89 -10.79
N PRO A 241 18.40 11.17 -11.67
CA PRO A 241 17.07 10.57 -11.54
C PRO A 241 17.14 9.04 -11.52
N LEU A 242 16.25 8.42 -10.75
CA LEU A 242 16.07 6.97 -10.78
C LEU A 242 15.23 6.54 -11.98
N GLU A 243 15.46 5.32 -12.42
CA GLU A 243 14.59 4.61 -13.34
C GLU A 243 13.24 4.25 -12.71
N SER A 244 12.35 3.67 -13.50
CA SER A 244 11.05 3.22 -13.02
C SER A 244 11.20 2.21 -11.88
N ARG A 245 10.47 2.47 -10.78
CA ARG A 245 10.31 1.52 -9.66
C ARG A 245 9.46 0.32 -10.01
N TYR A 246 8.88 0.31 -11.21
CA TYR A 246 8.09 -0.79 -11.79
C TYR A 246 8.82 -1.41 -12.99
N GLY A 247 8.46 -2.65 -13.33
CA GLY A 247 8.97 -3.40 -14.47
C GLY A 247 7.85 -4.22 -15.12
N GLU A 248 8.17 -4.85 -16.24
CA GLU A 248 7.33 -5.85 -16.89
C GLU A 248 7.53 -7.18 -16.15
N GLY A 249 6.61 -7.46 -15.24
CA GLY A 249 6.63 -8.67 -14.41
C GLY A 249 5.50 -9.63 -14.75
N GLY A 250 5.49 -10.80 -14.11
CA GLY A 250 4.51 -11.87 -14.36
C GLY A 250 3.13 -11.69 -13.71
N VAL A 251 2.83 -10.53 -13.11
CA VAL A 251 1.55 -10.27 -12.42
C VAL A 251 0.79 -9.19 -13.18
N ALA A 252 -0.27 -9.59 -13.87
CA ALA A 252 -1.19 -8.67 -14.54
C ALA A 252 -2.27 -8.20 -13.55
N PHE A 253 -2.16 -6.97 -13.06
CA PHE A 253 -3.16 -6.38 -12.15
C PHE A 253 -4.48 -6.03 -12.87
N ASP A 254 -4.41 -5.73 -14.17
CA ASP A 254 -5.57 -5.58 -15.06
C ASP A 254 -5.38 -6.45 -16.32
N PRO A 255 -6.01 -7.64 -16.40
CA PRO A 255 -5.95 -8.49 -17.59
C PRO A 255 -6.68 -7.91 -18.81
N ALA A 256 -7.62 -6.97 -18.62
CA ALA A 256 -8.37 -6.34 -19.69
C ALA A 256 -7.60 -5.15 -20.31
N ARG A 257 -6.69 -4.54 -19.53
CA ARG A 257 -5.74 -3.51 -19.99
C ARG A 257 -4.37 -3.76 -19.37
N PRO A 258 -3.66 -4.83 -19.79
CA PRO A 258 -2.33 -5.10 -19.26
C PRO A 258 -1.41 -3.95 -19.65
N VAL A 259 -0.99 -3.17 -18.65
CA VAL A 259 0.06 -2.17 -18.84
C VAL A 259 1.40 -2.86 -18.65
N ALA A 260 2.28 -2.73 -19.66
CA ALA A 260 3.53 -3.46 -19.73
C ALA A 260 4.46 -3.22 -18.53
N VAL A 261 4.32 -2.09 -17.80
CA VAL A 261 5.15 -1.76 -16.64
C VAL A 261 4.25 -1.46 -15.43
N SER A 262 4.06 -2.46 -14.55
CA SER A 262 3.09 -2.37 -13.44
C SER A 262 3.51 -3.02 -12.13
N SER A 263 4.59 -3.80 -12.07
CA SER A 263 4.97 -4.50 -10.84
C SER A 263 6.39 -4.13 -10.41
N GLY A 264 6.63 -3.89 -9.11
CA GLY A 264 8.01 -3.85 -8.60
C GLY A 264 8.57 -5.27 -8.64
N LEU A 265 9.82 -5.49 -9.09
CA LEU A 265 10.38 -6.83 -9.37
C LEU A 265 11.20 -7.44 -8.22
N ASP A 266 11.28 -6.77 -7.08
CA ASP A 266 12.12 -7.14 -5.95
C ASP A 266 11.76 -6.28 -4.73
N PHE A 267 12.20 -6.73 -3.54
CA PHE A 267 12.09 -5.94 -2.31
C PHE A 267 13.11 -4.82 -2.27
N ARG A 268 12.89 -3.85 -1.38
CA ARG A 268 13.95 -2.90 -0.98
C ARG A 268 14.39 -3.23 0.42
N GLU A 269 15.67 -3.16 0.66
CA GLU A 269 16.23 -3.41 1.99
C GLU A 269 17.44 -2.52 2.22
N THR A 270 17.87 -2.40 3.46
CA THR A 270 19.11 -1.68 3.77
C THR A 270 20.31 -2.43 3.19
N GLU A 271 21.20 -1.74 2.49
CA GLU A 271 22.34 -2.33 1.80
C GLU A 271 23.55 -2.52 2.72
N SER A 272 23.92 -3.77 3.02
CA SER A 272 25.07 -4.07 3.88
C SER A 272 26.41 -3.58 3.31
N ARG A 273 26.56 -3.49 1.98
CA ARG A 273 27.78 -2.97 1.32
C ARG A 273 27.97 -1.46 1.51
N ALA A 274 26.90 -0.73 1.83
CA ALA A 274 26.92 0.70 2.15
C ALA A 274 27.30 0.97 3.62
N ILE A 275 27.33 -0.07 4.46
CA ILE A 275 27.39 0.03 5.91
C ILE A 275 28.76 -0.41 6.43
N ARG A 276 29.32 0.39 7.35
CA ARG A 276 30.51 0.04 8.14
C ARG A 276 30.22 0.27 9.60
N THR A 277 30.48 -0.74 10.43
CA THR A 277 30.15 -0.72 11.86
C THR A 277 31.38 -1.07 12.69
N TRP A 278 31.66 -0.25 13.70
CA TRP A 278 32.68 -0.46 14.71
C TRP A 278 32.01 -0.62 16.08
N ARG A 279 32.46 -1.59 16.88
CA ARG A 279 31.94 -1.88 18.21
C ARG A 279 32.98 -1.54 19.27
N PHE A 280 32.52 -0.96 20.37
CA PHE A 280 33.31 -0.57 21.51
C PHE A 280 32.95 -1.44 22.73
N PRO A 281 33.88 -1.67 23.66
CA PRO A 281 33.66 -2.56 24.79
C PRO A 281 32.62 -2.06 25.80
N HIS A 282 32.34 -0.76 25.80
CA HIS A 282 31.35 -0.14 26.66
C HIS A 282 30.74 1.10 25.99
N ALA A 283 29.51 1.41 26.37
CA ALA A 283 28.86 2.64 25.95
C ALA A 283 29.58 3.87 26.53
N ALA A 284 29.90 4.83 25.67
CA ALA A 284 30.43 6.13 26.07
C ALA A 284 30.16 7.18 24.99
N LYS A 285 30.19 8.44 25.40
CA LYS A 285 30.20 9.57 24.47
C LYS A 285 31.59 9.74 23.87
N ARG A 286 31.70 9.67 22.55
CA ARG A 286 32.98 9.76 21.82
C ARG A 286 32.90 10.79 20.71
N SER A 287 34.03 11.41 20.41
CA SER A 287 34.21 12.27 19.24
C SER A 287 34.73 11.45 18.07
N PHE A 288 34.17 11.68 16.89
CA PHE A 288 34.50 10.97 15.66
C PHE A 288 34.84 11.96 14.56
N GLU A 289 35.85 11.64 13.75
CA GLU A 289 36.20 12.38 12.53
C GLU A 289 36.43 11.38 11.40
N LEU A 290 35.73 11.58 10.29
CA LEU A 290 35.98 10.91 9.01
C LEU A 290 36.80 11.84 8.13
N LYS A 291 37.93 11.36 7.59
CA LYS A 291 38.84 12.19 6.80
C LYS A 291 39.32 11.48 5.54
N ILE A 292 39.20 12.15 4.40
CA ILE A 292 39.72 11.63 3.13
C ILE A 292 41.24 11.62 3.18
N ARG A 293 41.84 10.43 3.14
CA ARG A 293 43.30 10.26 3.04
C ARG A 293 43.77 10.57 1.61
N GLY A 294 43.10 10.00 0.62
CA GLY A 294 43.46 10.10 -0.79
C GLY A 294 42.97 8.86 -1.55
N PHE A 295 43.50 8.61 -2.74
CA PHE A 295 43.07 7.47 -3.54
C PHE A 295 43.30 6.11 -2.86
N ASP A 296 42.37 5.19 -3.10
CA ASP A 296 42.59 3.77 -2.89
C ASP A 296 43.41 3.21 -4.06
N PRO A 297 44.59 2.63 -3.82
CA PRO A 297 45.47 2.14 -4.89
C PRO A 297 44.87 0.97 -5.69
N ARG A 298 43.76 0.38 -5.23
CA ARG A 298 43.01 -0.65 -5.97
C ARG A 298 42.09 -0.06 -7.05
N GLY A 299 41.86 1.25 -7.04
CA GLY A 299 41.05 1.96 -8.04
C GLY A 299 41.87 2.51 -9.20
N GLY A 300 41.24 3.36 -10.02
CA GLY A 300 41.87 3.99 -11.19
C GLY A 300 42.83 5.14 -10.85
N CYS A 301 42.73 5.71 -9.65
CA CYS A 301 43.50 6.87 -9.20
C CYS A 301 43.37 8.10 -10.13
N THR A 302 42.18 8.34 -10.67
CA THR A 302 41.88 9.48 -11.56
C THR A 302 40.77 10.36 -10.99
N GLY A 303 40.76 11.64 -11.37
CA GLY A 303 39.79 12.63 -10.85
C GLY A 303 40.19 13.19 -9.48
N GLU A 304 39.22 13.42 -8.61
CA GLU A 304 39.42 13.87 -7.22
C GLU A 304 38.94 12.79 -6.25
N PRO A 305 39.72 12.45 -5.19
CA PRO A 305 39.27 11.51 -4.18
C PRO A 305 38.04 12.07 -3.45
N TYR A 306 37.06 11.21 -3.15
CA TYR A 306 35.80 11.62 -2.57
C TYR A 306 35.28 10.62 -1.52
N GLY A 307 34.38 11.07 -0.65
CA GLY A 307 33.61 10.22 0.25
C GLY A 307 32.17 10.70 0.33
N ILE A 308 31.19 9.82 0.15
CA ILE A 308 29.77 10.17 0.27
C ILE A 308 29.27 9.67 1.61
N VAL A 309 28.86 10.58 2.50
CA VAL A 309 28.32 10.24 3.83
C VAL A 309 26.83 10.54 3.85
N ASN A 310 25.99 9.52 4.04
CA ASN A 310 24.54 9.67 4.14
C ASN A 310 24.11 9.98 5.59
N PHE A 311 24.47 9.11 6.53
CA PHE A 311 24.26 9.33 7.96
C PHE A 311 25.18 8.46 8.80
N VAL A 312 25.23 8.76 10.10
CA VAL A 312 25.92 7.97 11.12
C VAL A 312 24.95 7.66 12.26
N THR A 313 25.13 6.52 12.92
CA THR A 313 24.26 6.10 14.02
C THR A 313 25.02 5.29 15.07
N ASN A 314 24.55 5.33 16.31
CA ASN A 314 25.13 4.54 17.41
C ASN A 314 24.57 3.10 17.48
N ARG A 315 23.53 2.78 16.71
CA ARG A 315 22.98 1.43 16.59
C ARG A 315 22.28 1.28 15.25
N PHE A 316 22.76 0.34 14.43
CA PHE A 316 22.14 0.12 13.13
C PHE A 316 21.01 -0.92 13.17
N HIS A 317 19.78 -0.46 12.94
CA HIS A 317 18.64 -1.32 12.63
C HIS A 317 18.45 -1.43 11.12
N ALA A 318 18.29 -2.65 10.62
CA ALA A 318 18.08 -2.93 9.21
C ALA A 318 16.59 -2.98 8.90
N VAL A 319 16.20 -2.48 7.73
CA VAL A 319 14.80 -2.40 7.31
C VAL A 319 14.63 -3.03 5.93
N MET A 320 13.54 -3.77 5.74
CA MET A 320 13.08 -4.28 4.45
C MET A 320 11.66 -3.79 4.16
N ASN A 321 11.44 -3.22 2.98
CA ASN A 321 10.14 -2.99 2.37
C ASN A 321 9.83 -4.10 1.36
N ALA A 322 8.99 -5.04 1.78
CA ALA A 322 8.43 -6.13 0.98
C ALA A 322 6.98 -5.83 0.58
N GLY A 323 6.73 -4.63 0.05
CA GLY A 323 5.38 -4.07 -0.12
C GLY A 323 5.01 -3.55 -1.51
N ILE A 324 5.88 -3.73 -2.52
CA ILE A 324 5.82 -2.92 -3.74
C ILE A 324 4.81 -3.49 -4.75
N GLY A 325 3.68 -2.79 -4.93
CA GLY A 325 2.77 -3.01 -6.06
C GLY A 325 1.69 -4.07 -5.86
N GLY A 326 1.01 -4.11 -4.71
CA GLY A 326 -0.29 -4.81 -4.61
C GLY A 326 -0.18 -6.33 -4.42
N TRP A 327 0.52 -6.77 -3.37
CA TRP A 327 0.70 -8.18 -3.07
C TRP A 327 -0.38 -8.72 -2.16
N THR A 328 -0.82 -9.95 -2.42
CA THR A 328 -1.60 -10.75 -1.47
C THR A 328 -0.71 -11.83 -0.86
N ALA A 329 -1.13 -12.43 0.26
CA ALA A 329 -0.39 -13.56 0.83
C ALA A 329 -0.26 -14.73 -0.17
N ARG A 330 -1.29 -14.94 -1.01
CA ARG A 330 -1.25 -15.95 -2.06
C ARG A 330 -0.22 -15.64 -3.14
N LEU A 331 -0.07 -14.37 -3.53
CA LEU A 331 0.96 -13.94 -4.47
C LEU A 331 2.36 -14.15 -3.88
N PHE A 332 2.59 -13.78 -2.60
CA PHE A 332 3.87 -14.04 -1.92
C PHE A 332 4.24 -15.53 -1.88
N LEU A 333 3.26 -16.40 -1.67
CA LEU A 333 3.47 -17.85 -1.62
C LEU A 333 3.64 -18.49 -3.00
N GLY A 334 3.19 -17.82 -4.07
CA GLY A 334 3.22 -18.34 -5.44
C GLY A 334 4.30 -17.73 -6.33
N ASP A 335 4.86 -16.58 -5.95
CA ASP A 335 5.90 -15.89 -6.70
C ASP A 335 7.20 -16.68 -6.62
N ARG A 336 7.68 -17.10 -7.79
CA ARG A 336 8.96 -17.78 -7.95
C ARG A 336 10.12 -16.81 -8.14
N GLY A 337 9.83 -15.52 -8.24
CA GLY A 337 10.76 -14.43 -8.47
C GLY A 337 11.49 -13.99 -7.20
N LEU A 338 11.80 -12.70 -7.15
CA LEU A 338 12.50 -12.08 -6.01
C LEU A 338 11.52 -11.53 -4.95
N ARG A 339 10.24 -11.91 -4.99
CA ARG A 339 9.16 -11.30 -4.20
C ARG A 339 8.33 -12.34 -3.46
N SER A 340 8.99 -13.31 -2.82
CA SER A 340 8.32 -14.42 -2.17
C SER A 340 8.37 -14.35 -0.64
N ALA A 341 7.50 -15.12 0.02
CA ALA A 341 7.55 -15.29 1.47
C ALA A 341 8.89 -15.87 1.94
N GLU A 342 9.49 -16.77 1.16
CA GLU A 342 10.82 -17.34 1.42
C GLU A 342 11.92 -16.28 1.34
N ARG A 343 11.82 -15.30 0.43
CA ARG A 343 12.79 -14.18 0.36
C ARG A 343 12.75 -13.33 1.62
N ILE A 344 11.56 -13.05 2.16
CA ILE A 344 11.40 -12.37 3.46
C ILE A 344 12.04 -13.21 4.56
N ALA A 345 11.72 -14.51 4.61
CA ALA A 345 12.21 -15.42 5.64
C ALA A 345 13.74 -15.57 5.62
N ASN A 346 14.33 -15.71 4.43
CA ASN A 346 15.77 -15.87 4.20
C ASN A 346 16.57 -14.60 4.52
N TRP A 347 15.94 -13.43 4.53
CA TRP A 347 16.54 -12.21 5.04
C TRP A 347 16.74 -12.22 6.57
N LYS A 348 16.11 -13.19 7.26
CA LYS A 348 16.16 -13.42 8.71
C LYS A 348 15.76 -12.17 9.52
N PRO A 349 14.52 -11.68 9.34
CA PRO A 349 14.00 -10.57 10.14
C PRO A 349 13.74 -11.00 11.57
N ASP A 350 14.12 -10.17 12.55
CA ASP A 350 13.75 -10.35 13.95
C ASP A 350 12.29 -9.95 14.19
N ILE A 351 11.83 -8.93 13.45
CA ILE A 351 10.45 -8.43 13.47
C ILE A 351 9.88 -8.42 12.06
N VAL A 352 8.66 -8.93 11.89
CA VAL A 352 7.91 -8.86 10.63
C VAL A 352 6.55 -8.23 10.85
N PHE A 353 6.25 -7.16 10.13
CA PHE A 353 4.90 -6.63 10.00
C PHE A 353 4.26 -7.17 8.72
N ILE A 354 3.02 -7.66 8.81
CA ILE A 354 2.25 -8.14 7.66
C ILE A 354 0.95 -7.34 7.55
N GLY A 355 0.84 -6.53 6.51
CA GLY A 355 -0.34 -5.74 6.15
C GLY A 355 -0.88 -6.14 4.78
N LEU A 356 -1.58 -7.28 4.72
CA LEU A 356 -2.16 -7.86 3.51
C LEU A 356 -3.65 -8.00 3.73
N GLY A 357 -4.49 -7.31 2.97
CA GLY A 357 -5.95 -7.41 3.12
C GLY A 357 -6.69 -6.10 2.92
N THR A 358 -6.01 -5.05 2.47
CA THR A 358 -6.58 -3.71 2.34
C THR A 358 -7.02 -3.36 0.91
N ASN A 359 -6.59 -4.09 -0.12
CA ASN A 359 -6.88 -3.74 -1.53
C ASN A 359 -7.41 -4.89 -2.41
N ASP A 360 -6.68 -6.02 -2.47
CA ASP A 360 -6.71 -6.90 -3.65
C ASP A 360 -7.13 -8.37 -3.37
N ASP A 361 -7.36 -8.74 -2.11
CA ASP A 361 -7.61 -10.14 -1.72
C ASP A 361 -9.05 -10.63 -1.96
N TRP A 362 -9.97 -9.77 -2.39
CA TRP A 362 -11.41 -10.08 -2.44
C TRP A 362 -11.85 -10.98 -3.61
N GLU A 363 -10.95 -11.33 -4.55
CA GLU A 363 -11.22 -12.26 -5.66
C GLU A 363 -10.65 -13.69 -5.43
N ALA A 364 -9.92 -13.94 -4.32
CA ALA A 364 -9.13 -15.16 -4.09
C ALA A 364 -9.85 -16.28 -3.31
N GLY A 365 -11.10 -16.59 -3.66
CA GLY A 365 -11.93 -17.56 -2.91
C GLY A 365 -12.58 -16.97 -1.65
N ASN A 366 -12.64 -15.64 -1.58
CA ASN A 366 -13.34 -14.88 -0.56
C ASN A 366 -14.63 -14.36 -1.18
N GLY A 367 -15.78 -14.59 -0.54
CA GLY A 367 -17.06 -14.31 -1.19
C GLY A 367 -18.25 -14.41 -0.25
N PHE A 368 -19.42 -14.04 -0.76
CA PHE A 368 -20.67 -14.21 -0.03
C PHE A 368 -21.20 -15.64 -0.21
N VAL A 369 -21.63 -16.25 0.89
CA VAL A 369 -22.11 -17.65 0.94
C VAL A 369 -23.62 -17.76 1.10
N ALA A 370 -24.32 -16.65 0.83
CA ALA A 370 -25.76 -16.61 0.78
C ALA A 370 -26.21 -15.47 -0.12
N SER A 371 -27.40 -15.63 -0.70
CA SER A 371 -28.01 -14.60 -1.55
C SER A 371 -29.53 -14.64 -1.46
N ARG A 372 -30.19 -13.54 -1.84
CA ARG A 372 -31.63 -13.40 -1.90
C ARG A 372 -32.05 -12.93 -3.29
N ARG A 373 -33.10 -13.53 -3.83
CA ARG A 373 -33.71 -13.11 -5.10
C ARG A 373 -34.61 -11.89 -4.87
N VAL A 374 -34.48 -10.89 -5.73
CA VAL A 374 -35.36 -9.71 -5.79
C VAL A 374 -35.86 -9.57 -7.22
N GLU A 375 -37.18 -9.53 -7.41
CA GLU A 375 -37.82 -9.43 -8.71
C GLU A 375 -38.53 -8.09 -8.91
N GLY A 376 -38.74 -7.72 -10.18
CA GLY A 376 -39.57 -6.56 -10.52
C GLY A 376 -38.86 -5.22 -10.35
N LEU A 377 -37.52 -5.20 -10.29
CA LEU A 377 -36.76 -3.96 -10.21
C LEU A 377 -36.85 -3.19 -11.52
N SER A 378 -36.97 -1.86 -11.42
CA SER A 378 -36.83 -0.94 -12.56
C SER A 378 -35.37 -0.79 -12.97
N GLU A 379 -35.13 -0.25 -14.17
CA GLU A 379 -33.80 0.11 -14.64
C GLU A 379 -33.12 1.08 -13.67
N ALA A 380 -33.86 2.10 -13.22
CA ALA A 380 -33.36 3.06 -12.22
C ALA A 380 -33.00 2.36 -10.91
N GLY A 381 -33.80 1.39 -10.46
CA GLY A 381 -33.54 0.59 -9.28
C GLY A 381 -32.26 -0.24 -9.39
N VAL A 382 -32.01 -0.87 -10.54
CA VAL A 382 -30.77 -1.64 -10.77
C VAL A 382 -29.54 -0.73 -10.88
N ARG A 383 -29.66 0.41 -11.59
CA ARG A 383 -28.56 1.38 -11.71
C ARG A 383 -28.29 2.12 -10.39
N GLY A 384 -29.25 2.20 -9.49
CA GLY A 384 -29.10 2.78 -8.17
C GLY A 384 -28.38 1.89 -7.16
N GLN A 385 -28.07 0.63 -7.50
CA GLN A 385 -27.46 -0.32 -6.58
C GLN A 385 -25.94 -0.47 -6.80
N PRO A 386 -25.16 -0.61 -5.71
CA PRO A 386 -23.78 -1.07 -5.79
C PRO A 386 -23.70 -2.48 -6.37
N ALA A 387 -22.96 -2.65 -7.46
CA ALA A 387 -22.83 -3.94 -8.14
C ALA A 387 -22.07 -4.99 -7.30
N LEU A 388 -21.27 -4.54 -6.33
CA LEU A 388 -20.48 -5.44 -5.48
C LEU A 388 -21.32 -6.38 -4.62
N PHE A 389 -22.60 -6.13 -4.38
CA PHE A 389 -23.46 -7.06 -3.63
C PHE A 389 -24.32 -7.93 -4.56
N ILE A 390 -24.28 -7.71 -5.87
CA ILE A 390 -25.12 -8.42 -6.83
C ILE A 390 -24.40 -9.66 -7.37
N ARG A 391 -24.97 -10.83 -7.12
CA ARG A 391 -24.54 -12.14 -7.66
C ARG A 391 -24.91 -12.30 -9.11
N ASN A 392 -26.15 -11.99 -9.42
CA ASN A 392 -26.74 -12.21 -10.73
C ASN A 392 -27.67 -11.04 -11.02
N CYS A 393 -27.67 -10.55 -12.25
CA CYS A 393 -28.63 -9.55 -12.72
C CYS A 393 -29.13 -9.98 -14.10
N ARG A 394 -30.45 -10.10 -14.25
CA ARG A 394 -31.12 -10.56 -15.47
C ARG A 394 -32.12 -9.52 -15.94
N TYR A 395 -32.03 -9.21 -17.22
CA TYR A 395 -33.07 -8.48 -17.94
C TYR A 395 -34.25 -9.41 -18.20
N VAL A 396 -35.43 -9.07 -17.67
CA VAL A 396 -36.66 -9.87 -17.82
C VAL A 396 -37.60 -9.24 -18.83
N GLY A 397 -37.53 -7.92 -19.02
CA GLY A 397 -38.28 -7.17 -20.00
C GLY A 397 -38.07 -5.67 -19.83
N PRO A 398 -38.76 -4.83 -20.64
CA PRO A 398 -38.63 -3.38 -20.53
C PRO A 398 -38.89 -2.90 -19.11
N ASP A 399 -37.93 -2.16 -18.55
CA ASP A 399 -37.94 -1.65 -17.16
C ASP A 399 -38.21 -2.72 -16.09
N ARG A 400 -37.84 -3.98 -16.36
CA ARG A 400 -38.05 -5.10 -15.43
C ARG A 400 -36.83 -6.01 -15.35
N TYR A 401 -36.28 -6.10 -14.14
CA TYR A 401 -35.09 -6.88 -13.83
C TYR A 401 -35.33 -7.81 -12.65
N SER A 402 -34.47 -8.82 -12.57
CA SER A 402 -34.36 -9.73 -11.43
C SER A 402 -32.90 -9.83 -11.02
N ILE A 403 -32.62 -9.71 -9.72
CA ILE A 403 -31.28 -9.84 -9.17
C ILE A 403 -31.22 -10.92 -8.09
N ASP A 404 -30.06 -11.55 -7.95
CA ASP A 404 -29.67 -12.25 -6.73
C ASP A 404 -28.66 -11.36 -6.01
N THR A 405 -28.89 -11.02 -4.74
CA THR A 405 -28.02 -10.12 -3.96
C THR A 405 -27.56 -10.77 -2.66
N ALA A 406 -26.33 -10.47 -2.21
CA ALA A 406 -25.85 -10.85 -0.88
C ALA A 406 -26.56 -10.10 0.26
N GLU A 407 -27.34 -9.06 -0.05
CA GLU A 407 -28.11 -8.30 0.92
C GLU A 407 -29.40 -9.05 1.29
N LEU A 408 -29.27 -9.90 2.31
CA LEU A 408 -30.38 -10.56 2.99
C LEU A 408 -31.04 -9.57 3.97
N VAL A 409 -32.14 -9.96 4.61
CA VAL A 409 -32.85 -9.12 5.59
C VAL A 409 -32.78 -9.73 6.97
N VAL A 410 -32.51 -8.91 7.98
CA VAL A 410 -32.62 -9.31 9.39
C VAL A 410 -34.10 -9.45 9.74
N ALA A 411 -34.55 -10.65 10.09
CA ALA A 411 -35.89 -10.88 10.62
C ALA A 411 -35.98 -10.48 12.10
N SER A 412 -34.98 -10.88 12.89
CA SER A 412 -34.85 -10.47 14.28
C SER A 412 -33.40 -10.60 14.75
N CYS A 413 -33.07 -9.99 15.88
CA CYS A 413 -31.75 -10.09 16.46
C CYS A 413 -31.78 -9.95 17.97
N THR A 414 -30.75 -10.53 18.60
CA THR A 414 -30.40 -10.34 20.00
C THR A 414 -28.96 -9.83 20.06
N PRO A 415 -28.42 -9.48 21.24
CA PRO A 415 -27.02 -9.12 21.31
C PRO A 415 -26.09 -10.24 20.81
N GLN A 416 -26.44 -11.52 20.86
CA GLN A 416 -25.55 -12.64 20.47
C GLN A 416 -26.05 -13.44 19.26
N SER A 417 -27.12 -13.01 18.59
CA SER A 417 -27.66 -13.74 17.45
C SER A 417 -28.38 -12.86 16.45
N VAL A 418 -28.40 -13.32 15.20
CA VAL A 418 -29.20 -12.74 14.12
C VAL A 418 -29.96 -13.86 13.42
N THR A 419 -31.28 -13.71 13.32
CA THR A 419 -32.15 -14.55 12.51
C THR A 419 -32.43 -13.86 11.20
N ILE A 420 -32.20 -14.57 10.09
CA ILE A 420 -32.32 -14.05 8.74
C ILE A 420 -33.70 -14.37 8.18
N ASP A 421 -34.31 -13.41 7.49
CA ASP A 421 -35.50 -13.68 6.68
C ASP A 421 -35.11 -14.59 5.51
N ARG A 422 -35.65 -15.82 5.55
CA ARG A 422 -35.34 -16.87 4.59
C ARG A 422 -36.17 -16.81 3.32
N THR A 423 -37.09 -15.86 3.21
CA THR A 423 -37.90 -15.66 2.01
C THR A 423 -36.99 -15.37 0.81
N ASP A 424 -37.09 -16.22 -0.21
CA ASP A 424 -36.30 -16.15 -1.45
C ASP A 424 -34.76 -16.20 -1.25
N MET A 425 -34.31 -16.75 -0.12
CA MET A 425 -32.90 -16.92 0.21
C MET A 425 -32.33 -18.24 -0.34
N THR A 426 -31.12 -18.18 -0.88
CA THR A 426 -30.23 -19.31 -1.16
C THR A 426 -29.12 -19.36 -0.10
N ASP A 427 -28.94 -20.50 0.55
CA ASP A 427 -27.79 -20.82 1.42
C ASP A 427 -26.77 -21.63 0.59
N ASP A 428 -25.58 -21.05 0.40
CA ASP A 428 -24.49 -21.67 -0.37
C ASP A 428 -23.42 -22.31 0.55
N GLY A 429 -23.75 -22.58 1.82
CA GLY A 429 -22.88 -23.29 2.77
C GLY A 429 -22.37 -22.44 3.92
N ILE A 430 -23.27 -21.72 4.60
CA ILE A 430 -22.96 -20.96 5.82
C ILE A 430 -22.41 -21.90 6.92
N LYS A 431 -21.29 -21.52 7.55
CA LYS A 431 -20.61 -22.34 8.55
C LYS A 431 -19.91 -21.52 9.65
N PRO A 432 -19.53 -22.15 10.78
CA PRO A 432 -18.65 -21.51 11.77
C PRO A 432 -17.35 -20.99 11.14
N GLY A 433 -16.92 -19.80 11.56
CA GLY A 433 -15.78 -19.10 10.97
C GLY A 433 -16.11 -18.20 9.76
N ASP A 434 -17.35 -18.24 9.25
CA ASP A 434 -17.83 -17.20 8.35
C ASP A 434 -18.11 -15.90 9.12
N ILE A 435 -18.12 -14.79 8.39
CA ILE A 435 -18.36 -13.46 8.96
C ILE A 435 -19.79 -13.04 8.63
N ILE A 436 -20.58 -12.77 9.66
CA ILE A 436 -21.88 -12.10 9.53
C ILE A 436 -21.69 -10.59 9.63
N VAL A 437 -22.25 -9.86 8.66
CA VAL A 437 -22.17 -8.40 8.53
C VAL A 437 -23.58 -7.85 8.67
N VAL A 438 -23.84 -7.11 9.75
CA VAL A 438 -25.18 -6.65 10.15
C VAL A 438 -25.27 -5.13 10.01
N GLY A 439 -26.32 -4.66 9.35
CA GLY A 439 -26.64 -3.25 9.17
C GLY A 439 -26.47 -2.76 7.72
N ASP A 440 -27.16 -1.66 7.42
CA ASP A 440 -27.08 -1.01 6.11
C ASP A 440 -25.83 -0.12 5.98
N TYR A 441 -25.15 -0.21 4.83
CA TYR A 441 -23.96 0.58 4.54
C TYR A 441 -24.29 1.79 3.66
N TYR A 442 -24.78 2.86 4.29
CA TYR A 442 -25.07 4.13 3.64
C TYR A 442 -23.86 5.10 3.65
N GLY A 443 -22.67 4.55 3.36
CA GLY A 443 -21.41 5.29 3.47
C GLY A 443 -20.92 5.55 4.91
N ASP A 444 -21.63 5.05 5.93
CA ASP A 444 -21.27 5.16 7.35
C ASP A 444 -20.90 3.80 7.96
N ASN A 445 -19.60 3.57 8.15
CA ASN A 445 -19.07 2.36 8.77
C ASN A 445 -19.50 2.16 10.23
N ARG A 446 -20.02 3.20 10.92
CA ARG A 446 -20.50 3.05 12.30
C ARG A 446 -21.79 2.26 12.39
N ASN A 447 -22.57 2.17 11.32
CA ASN A 447 -23.82 1.40 11.34
C ASN A 447 -23.58 -0.10 11.18
N VAL A 448 -22.51 -0.46 10.46
CA VAL A 448 -22.20 -1.83 10.10
C VAL A 448 -21.37 -2.51 11.20
N GLN A 449 -21.82 -3.68 11.64
CA GLN A 449 -21.12 -4.50 12.62
C GLN A 449 -20.81 -5.87 12.01
N ASN A 450 -19.55 -6.32 12.11
CA ASN A 450 -19.17 -7.66 11.68
C ASN A 450 -18.94 -8.56 12.89
N ARG A 451 -19.34 -9.84 12.81
CA ARG A 451 -19.11 -10.84 13.84
C ARG A 451 -18.67 -12.16 13.21
N MET A 452 -17.85 -12.91 13.94
CA MET A 452 -17.48 -14.26 13.55
C MET A 452 -18.59 -15.23 13.96
N ILE A 453 -19.12 -16.01 13.02
CA ILE A 453 -20.14 -17.02 13.31
C ILE A 453 -19.50 -18.15 14.11
N GLU A 454 -20.02 -18.40 15.30
CA GLU A 454 -19.63 -19.54 16.14
C GLU A 454 -20.47 -20.77 15.83
N SER A 455 -21.77 -20.58 15.57
CA SER A 455 -22.67 -21.64 15.13
C SER A 455 -23.79 -21.11 14.23
N TRP A 456 -24.27 -21.99 13.35
CA TRP A 456 -25.35 -21.73 12.40
C TRP A 456 -26.45 -22.76 12.59
N ASP A 457 -27.68 -22.29 12.81
CA ASP A 457 -28.87 -23.13 12.79
C ASP A 457 -29.58 -23.00 11.43
N PRO A 458 -29.44 -23.99 10.54
CA PRO A 458 -30.03 -23.96 9.20
C PRO A 458 -31.55 -24.18 9.20
N LEU A 459 -32.15 -24.59 10.32
CA LEU A 459 -33.60 -24.75 10.43
C LEU A 459 -34.27 -23.41 10.70
N THR A 460 -33.73 -22.65 11.67
CA THR A 460 -34.26 -21.33 12.01
C THR A 460 -33.65 -20.20 11.18
N GLY A 461 -32.53 -20.44 10.49
CA GLY A 461 -31.77 -19.40 9.79
C GLY A 461 -31.09 -18.44 10.77
N THR A 462 -30.61 -18.96 11.90
CA THR A 462 -30.04 -18.14 12.99
C THR A 462 -28.53 -18.36 13.10
N ALA A 463 -27.78 -17.27 13.02
CA ALA A 463 -26.36 -17.26 13.32
C ALA A 463 -26.13 -16.81 14.77
N PHE A 464 -25.23 -17.49 15.46
CA PHE A 464 -24.82 -17.17 16.83
C PHE A 464 -23.33 -16.80 16.85
N PHE A 465 -22.97 -15.85 17.72
CA PHE A 465 -21.62 -15.33 17.83
C PHE A 465 -21.32 -14.88 19.26
N ALA A 466 -20.04 -14.97 19.65
CA ALA A 466 -19.59 -14.64 21.01
C ALA A 466 -19.55 -13.13 21.28
N ASP A 467 -19.02 -12.35 20.34
CA ASP A 467 -18.89 -10.90 20.49
C ASP A 467 -20.25 -10.22 20.28
N PRO A 468 -20.84 -9.53 21.26
CA PRO A 468 -22.21 -9.06 21.15
C PRO A 468 -22.36 -7.90 20.17
N LEU A 469 -23.48 -7.82 19.46
CA LEU A 469 -23.94 -6.58 18.82
C LEU A 469 -24.14 -5.50 19.87
N ALA A 470 -23.76 -4.27 19.51
CA ALA A 470 -23.93 -3.11 20.38
C ALA A 470 -24.80 -2.03 19.70
N PRO A 471 -25.55 -1.22 20.46
CA PRO A 471 -26.09 0.04 19.97
C PRO A 471 -25.04 0.90 19.27
N THR A 472 -25.44 1.57 18.19
CA THR A 472 -24.61 2.53 17.47
C THR A 472 -25.31 3.89 17.43
N ARG A 473 -24.61 4.94 16.99
CA ARG A 473 -25.25 6.25 16.77
C ARG A 473 -26.29 6.23 15.66
N VAL A 474 -26.21 5.26 14.75
CA VAL A 474 -27.09 5.13 13.58
C VAL A 474 -28.21 4.11 13.81
N THR A 475 -27.96 3.11 14.66
CA THR A 475 -28.93 2.10 15.07
C THR A 475 -28.89 2.01 16.61
N PRO A 476 -29.64 2.86 17.33
CA PRO A 476 -29.51 3.05 18.78
C PRO A 476 -30.11 1.91 19.61
N HIS A 477 -30.97 1.07 19.04
CA HIS A 477 -31.47 -0.14 19.68
C HIS A 477 -31.13 -1.35 18.83
N ILE A 478 -30.71 -2.45 19.48
CA ILE A 478 -30.36 -3.68 18.77
C ILE A 478 -31.55 -4.17 17.93
N SER A 479 -32.77 -4.10 18.46
CA SER A 479 -34.00 -4.44 17.73
C SER A 479 -34.19 -3.68 16.41
N ASP A 480 -33.61 -2.49 16.28
CA ASP A 480 -33.74 -1.65 15.08
C ASP A 480 -32.88 -2.13 13.91
N TYR A 481 -32.06 -3.17 14.12
CA TYR A 481 -31.46 -3.92 13.02
C TYR A 481 -32.48 -4.77 12.26
N ALA A 482 -33.63 -5.11 12.86
CA ALA A 482 -34.69 -5.82 12.14
C ALA A 482 -35.17 -4.99 10.93
N GLY A 483 -35.22 -5.63 9.76
CA GLY A 483 -35.51 -4.97 8.48
C GLY A 483 -34.30 -4.37 7.77
N GLN A 484 -33.13 -4.23 8.43
CA GLN A 484 -31.88 -3.82 7.76
C GLN A 484 -31.22 -5.01 7.04
N ALA A 485 -30.19 -4.70 6.25
CA ALA A 485 -29.41 -5.70 5.55
C ALA A 485 -28.56 -6.57 6.48
N VAL A 486 -28.45 -7.85 6.14
CA VAL A 486 -27.45 -8.78 6.67
C VAL A 486 -26.77 -9.52 5.52
N ARG A 487 -25.46 -9.70 5.62
CA ARG A 487 -24.63 -10.37 4.62
C ARG A 487 -23.78 -11.43 5.32
N ILE A 488 -23.52 -12.56 4.68
CA ILE A 488 -22.62 -13.60 5.23
C ILE A 488 -21.49 -13.85 4.24
N LYS A 489 -20.26 -13.71 4.73
CA LYS A 489 -19.05 -13.72 3.91
C LYS A 489 -18.04 -14.73 4.45
N CYS A 490 -17.53 -15.57 3.56
CA CYS A 490 -16.40 -16.44 3.83
C CYS A 490 -15.09 -15.76 3.38
N VAL A 491 -14.08 -15.80 4.26
CA VAL A 491 -12.72 -15.30 4.00
C VAL A 491 -11.64 -16.36 4.28
N GLU A 492 -12.02 -17.64 4.26
CA GLU A 492 -11.13 -18.76 4.56
C GLU A 492 -9.90 -18.83 3.64
N GLY A 493 -10.06 -18.45 2.36
CA GLY A 493 -8.97 -18.39 1.39
C GLY A 493 -7.89 -17.39 1.80
N TYR A 494 -8.29 -16.22 2.29
CA TYR A 494 -7.39 -15.22 2.85
C TYR A 494 -6.69 -15.74 4.12
N VAL A 495 -7.45 -16.24 5.10
CA VAL A 495 -6.90 -16.72 6.38
C VAL A 495 -5.89 -17.85 6.15
N SER A 496 -6.22 -18.82 5.30
CA SER A 496 -5.34 -19.95 4.97
C SER A 496 -4.04 -19.48 4.28
N ALA A 497 -4.12 -18.48 3.40
CA ALA A 497 -2.93 -17.93 2.75
C ALA A 497 -2.03 -17.19 3.76
N MET A 498 -2.62 -16.40 4.65
CA MET A 498 -1.88 -15.72 5.72
C MET A 498 -1.20 -16.72 6.66
N GLU A 499 -1.92 -17.76 7.11
CA GLU A 499 -1.37 -18.82 7.97
C GLU A 499 -0.17 -19.53 7.32
N ARG A 500 -0.27 -19.86 6.03
CA ARG A 500 0.86 -20.44 5.30
C ARG A 500 2.05 -19.50 5.20
N MET A 501 1.83 -18.22 4.93
CA MET A 501 2.91 -17.22 4.89
C MET A 501 3.60 -17.09 6.25
N ILE A 502 2.84 -17.00 7.34
CA ILE A 502 3.35 -17.01 8.71
C ILE A 502 4.16 -18.29 8.99
N GLY A 503 3.63 -19.44 8.57
CA GLY A 503 4.29 -20.73 8.68
C GLY A 503 5.62 -20.79 7.93
N THR A 504 5.68 -20.31 6.68
CA THR A 504 6.91 -20.23 5.88
C THR A 504 7.98 -19.37 6.57
N ILE A 505 7.59 -18.21 7.10
CA ILE A 505 8.52 -17.32 7.82
C ILE A 505 9.07 -18.01 9.07
N ARG A 506 8.19 -18.56 9.91
CA ARG A 506 8.58 -19.25 11.16
C ARG A 506 9.38 -20.53 10.92
N ALA A 507 9.18 -21.22 9.80
CA ALA A 507 9.95 -22.42 9.47
C ALA A 507 11.45 -22.11 9.25
N VAL A 508 11.77 -20.94 8.69
CA VAL A 508 13.15 -20.50 8.45
C VAL A 508 13.70 -19.68 9.63
N ASN A 509 12.85 -18.85 10.25
CA ASN A 509 13.20 -18.04 11.41
C ASN A 509 12.18 -18.21 12.55
N PRO A 510 12.33 -19.25 13.40
CA PRO A 510 11.37 -19.56 14.47
C PRO A 510 11.20 -18.45 15.51
N GLU A 511 12.24 -17.67 15.74
CA GLU A 511 12.24 -16.58 16.73
C GLU A 511 11.69 -15.26 16.18
N ALA A 512 11.35 -15.20 14.88
CA ALA A 512 10.79 -14.00 14.27
C ALA A 512 9.48 -13.62 14.96
N ARG A 513 9.44 -12.40 15.50
CA ARG A 513 8.22 -11.82 16.05
C ARG A 513 7.39 -11.24 14.93
N ILE A 514 6.14 -11.67 14.82
CA ILE A 514 5.26 -11.28 13.72
C ILE A 514 4.11 -10.42 14.28
N ALA A 515 3.83 -9.31 13.60
CA ALA A 515 2.69 -8.45 13.84
C ALA A 515 1.79 -8.39 12.61
N LEU A 516 0.48 -8.50 12.81
CA LEU A 516 -0.50 -8.25 11.75
C LEU A 516 -1.02 -6.81 11.84
N ILE A 517 -1.17 -6.16 10.69
CA ILE A 517 -1.74 -4.81 10.58
C ILE A 517 -3.20 -4.94 10.12
N GLU A 518 -4.12 -4.33 10.87
CA GLU A 518 -5.53 -4.30 10.48
C GLU A 518 -5.80 -3.44 9.24
N THR A 519 -6.95 -3.70 8.61
CA THR A 519 -7.41 -2.91 7.47
C THR A 519 -7.97 -1.55 7.87
N GLY A 520 -7.99 -0.62 6.91
CA GLY A 520 -8.57 0.72 7.08
C GLY A 520 -10.08 0.76 6.89
N LEU A 521 -10.66 1.96 6.89
CA LEU A 521 -12.09 2.15 6.66
C LEU A 521 -12.40 2.12 5.16
N SER A 522 -12.78 0.97 4.61
CA SER A 522 -13.13 0.89 3.19
C SER A 522 -14.50 1.48 2.89
N ASN A 523 -14.71 1.83 1.62
CA ASN A 523 -16.03 2.02 1.04
C ASN A 523 -16.57 0.67 0.55
N TYR A 524 -17.59 0.11 1.23
CA TYR A 524 -18.11 -1.22 0.87
C TYR A 524 -18.83 -1.27 -0.48
N ASN A 525 -19.17 -0.11 -1.05
CA ASN A 525 -19.73 -0.01 -2.41
C ASN A 525 -18.64 -0.05 -3.49
N THR A 526 -17.37 0.07 -3.12
CA THR A 526 -16.23 -0.04 -4.05
C THR A 526 -15.23 -1.14 -3.68
N ARG A 527 -15.26 -1.65 -2.45
CA ARG A 527 -14.31 -2.64 -1.92
C ARG A 527 -14.97 -3.59 -0.92
N LEU A 528 -14.88 -4.90 -1.17
CA LEU A 528 -15.46 -5.93 -0.29
C LEU A 528 -14.51 -6.29 0.85
N LEU A 529 -14.21 -5.36 1.75
CA LEU A 529 -13.27 -5.58 2.88
C LEU A 529 -13.97 -5.64 4.25
N THR A 530 -15.31 -5.67 4.26
CA THR A 530 -16.09 -6.01 5.46
C THR A 530 -15.57 -7.29 6.11
N GLY A 531 -15.42 -7.26 7.44
CA GLY A 531 -15.07 -8.44 8.23
C GLY A 531 -13.58 -8.79 8.31
N TYR A 532 -12.72 -8.15 7.51
CA TYR A 532 -11.27 -8.41 7.56
C TYR A 532 -10.63 -8.06 8.91
N PRO A 533 -10.97 -6.94 9.58
CA PRO A 533 -10.42 -6.65 10.91
C PRO A 533 -10.69 -7.78 11.92
N GLU A 534 -11.89 -8.36 11.90
CA GLU A 534 -12.28 -9.47 12.78
C GLU A 534 -11.48 -10.74 12.47
N ALA A 535 -11.31 -11.08 11.19
CA ALA A 535 -10.50 -12.23 10.78
C ALA A 535 -9.01 -12.06 11.14
N ILE A 536 -8.46 -10.85 10.99
CA ILE A 536 -7.07 -10.54 11.34
C ILE A 536 -6.84 -10.64 12.85
N ARG A 537 -7.76 -10.08 13.66
CA ARG A 537 -7.71 -10.21 15.13
C ARG A 537 -7.75 -11.65 15.58
N ASP A 538 -8.69 -12.44 15.03
CA ASP A 538 -8.80 -13.85 15.35
C ASP A 538 -7.54 -14.62 14.98
N LEU A 539 -7.01 -14.40 13.77
CA LEU A 539 -5.77 -15.02 13.31
C LEU A 539 -4.58 -14.65 14.21
N ALA A 540 -4.41 -13.36 14.53
CA ALA A 540 -3.34 -12.90 15.41
C ALA A 540 -3.41 -13.60 16.78
N ARG A 541 -4.61 -13.69 17.36
CA ARG A 541 -4.84 -14.39 18.64
C ARG A 541 -4.54 -15.88 18.54
N ARG A 542 -5.06 -16.58 17.52
CA ARG A 542 -4.85 -18.04 17.32
C ARG A 542 -3.38 -18.39 17.10
N CYS A 543 -2.63 -17.53 16.43
CA CYS A 543 -1.21 -17.75 16.10
C CYS A 543 -0.22 -17.13 17.11
N GLY A 544 -0.71 -16.47 18.17
CA GLY A 544 0.12 -15.81 19.18
C GLY A 544 0.96 -14.67 18.60
N LEU A 545 0.35 -13.81 17.78
CA LEU A 545 1.01 -12.71 17.08
C LEU A 545 0.70 -11.37 17.74
N GLU A 546 1.56 -10.38 17.48
CA GLU A 546 1.25 -9.00 17.79
C GLU A 546 0.19 -8.46 16.82
N LEU A 547 -0.54 -7.44 17.27
CA LEU A 547 -1.54 -6.76 16.46
C LEU A 547 -1.29 -5.25 16.47
N ALA A 548 -1.29 -4.65 15.28
CA ALA A 548 -1.41 -3.21 15.10
C ALA A 548 -2.87 -2.87 14.78
N GLU A 549 -3.62 -2.47 15.81
CA GLU A 549 -5.05 -2.15 15.71
C GLU A 549 -5.25 -0.79 15.02
N VAL A 550 -5.76 -0.80 13.80
CA VAL A 550 -5.92 0.42 12.99
C VAL A 550 -7.37 0.80 12.79
N TYR A 551 -8.26 -0.18 12.59
CA TYR A 551 -9.62 0.08 12.12
C TYR A 551 -10.39 0.99 13.08
N ARG A 552 -10.36 0.68 14.39
CA ARG A 552 -11.12 1.44 15.40
C ARG A 552 -10.54 2.85 15.65
N PRO A 553 -9.22 3.05 15.85
CA PRO A 553 -8.65 4.39 15.92
C PRO A 553 -8.97 5.25 14.69
N LEU A 554 -8.97 4.65 13.50
CA LEU A 554 -9.30 5.35 12.26
C LEU A 554 -10.79 5.71 12.17
N LEU A 555 -11.68 4.80 12.59
CA LEU A 555 -13.11 5.06 12.75
C LEU A 555 -13.33 6.27 13.66
N GLU A 556 -12.72 6.26 14.85
CA GLU A 556 -12.87 7.36 15.80
C GLU A 556 -12.33 8.68 15.26
N TRP A 557 -11.20 8.66 14.55
CA TRP A 557 -10.65 9.85 13.92
C TRP A 557 -11.57 10.40 12.82
N GLN A 558 -12.04 9.55 11.91
CA GLN A 558 -12.85 9.96 10.75
C GLN A 558 -14.18 10.59 11.16
N TYR A 559 -14.82 10.07 12.20
CA TYR A 559 -16.12 10.56 12.69
C TYR A 559 -16.01 11.60 13.83
N LYS A 560 -14.80 12.09 14.12
CA LYS A 560 -14.54 13.27 14.96
C LYS A 560 -14.16 14.51 14.15
N GLN A 561 -14.04 14.38 12.83
CA GLN A 561 -13.74 15.51 11.96
C GLN A 561 -14.86 16.56 11.99
N PRO A 562 -14.53 17.85 11.84
CA PRO A 562 -15.54 18.91 11.79
C PRO A 562 -16.47 18.72 10.59
N HIS A 563 -17.72 19.15 10.72
CA HIS A 563 -18.67 19.26 9.63
C HIS A 563 -18.47 20.62 8.94
N ASP A 564 -17.65 20.63 7.90
CA ASP A 564 -17.19 21.86 7.22
C ASP A 564 -17.79 22.04 5.81
N LEU A 565 -18.45 21.01 5.27
CA LEU A 565 -19.22 21.10 4.04
C LEU A 565 -20.71 21.18 4.34
N GLN A 566 -21.37 22.14 3.68
CA GLN A 566 -22.83 22.32 3.73
C GLN A 566 -23.48 21.69 2.51
N GLY A 567 -24.52 20.88 2.74
CA GLY A 567 -25.44 20.41 1.71
C GLY A 567 -26.76 21.18 1.75
N PHE A 568 -27.39 21.31 0.58
CA PHE A 568 -28.71 21.89 0.38
C PHE A 568 -29.66 20.85 -0.20
N ILE A 569 -30.95 20.95 0.14
CA ILE A 569 -31.97 19.98 -0.27
C ILE A 569 -32.70 20.44 -1.55
N GLY A 570 -32.65 19.61 -2.58
CA GLY A 570 -33.31 19.82 -3.88
C GLY A 570 -32.67 20.88 -4.78
N SER A 571 -32.34 22.07 -4.26
CA SER A 571 -31.75 23.17 -5.03
C SER A 571 -30.78 24.01 -4.19
N VAL A 572 -29.97 24.84 -4.86
CA VAL A 572 -28.97 25.72 -4.22
C VAL A 572 -29.63 26.60 -3.16
N GLU A 573 -28.98 26.71 -1.99
CA GLU A 573 -29.42 27.49 -0.83
C GLU A 573 -30.74 27.04 -0.18
N ASN A 574 -31.41 26.01 -0.70
CA ASN A 574 -32.65 25.51 -0.09
C ASN A 574 -32.38 24.64 1.14
N THR A 575 -33.01 25.02 2.24
CA THR A 575 -32.98 24.32 3.53
C THR A 575 -34.39 24.08 4.09
N MET A 576 -35.44 24.34 3.31
CA MET A 576 -36.82 24.22 3.78
C MET A 576 -37.44 22.94 3.22
N SER A 577 -38.02 22.14 4.11
CA SER A 577 -38.79 20.95 3.75
C SER A 577 -40.04 21.34 2.97
N ASP A 578 -40.40 20.55 1.96
CA ASP A 578 -41.67 20.63 1.24
C ASP A 578 -42.67 19.54 1.69
N GLY A 579 -42.34 18.77 2.73
CA GLY A 579 -43.11 17.62 3.19
C GLY A 579 -42.74 16.30 2.52
N SER A 580 -41.80 16.28 1.57
CA SER A 580 -41.31 15.07 0.92
C SER A 580 -40.48 14.22 1.89
N ALA A 581 -40.52 12.90 1.68
CA ALA A 581 -39.66 11.96 2.39
C ALA A 581 -38.24 11.89 1.83
N ASP A 582 -38.00 12.47 0.66
CA ASP A 582 -36.77 12.27 -0.10
C ASP A 582 -36.35 13.55 -0.83
N TYR A 583 -35.10 13.97 -0.64
CA TYR A 583 -34.51 15.15 -1.24
C TYR A 583 -33.15 14.83 -1.90
N PRO A 584 -32.91 15.25 -3.15
CA PRO A 584 -31.54 15.34 -3.68
C PRO A 584 -30.68 16.25 -2.79
N ILE A 585 -29.39 15.94 -2.63
CA ILE A 585 -28.44 16.79 -1.91
C ILE A 585 -27.49 17.45 -2.89
N VAL A 586 -27.51 18.78 -2.91
CA VAL A 586 -26.66 19.58 -3.79
C VAL A 586 -25.74 20.51 -3.00
N SER A 587 -24.62 20.89 -3.61
CA SER A 587 -23.70 21.90 -3.09
C SER A 587 -24.18 23.32 -3.40
N ALA A 588 -23.41 24.32 -2.97
CA ALA A 588 -23.59 25.71 -3.36
C ALA A 588 -23.46 25.96 -4.89
N SER A 589 -22.82 25.05 -5.63
CA SER A 589 -22.72 25.14 -7.10
C SER A 589 -23.91 24.50 -7.82
N GLY A 590 -24.83 23.85 -7.09
CA GLY A 590 -25.99 23.16 -7.62
C GLY A 590 -25.69 21.75 -8.17
N ARG A 591 -24.46 21.26 -7.96
CA ARG A 591 -24.07 19.88 -8.31
C ARG A 591 -24.30 18.94 -7.14
N ASP A 592 -24.37 17.64 -7.42
CA ASP A 592 -24.37 16.62 -6.38
C ASP A 592 -23.16 16.80 -5.46
N LEU A 593 -23.39 16.82 -4.15
CA LEU A 593 -22.35 17.16 -3.19
C LEU A 593 -21.21 16.13 -3.16
N SER A 594 -21.53 14.84 -3.27
CA SER A 594 -20.52 13.77 -3.28
C SER A 594 -19.71 13.76 -4.58
N GLU A 595 -20.38 13.98 -5.72
CA GLU A 595 -19.73 14.09 -7.03
C GLU A 595 -18.77 15.29 -7.07
N GLU A 596 -19.18 16.44 -6.53
CA GLU A 596 -18.31 17.63 -6.46
C GLU A 596 -17.10 17.41 -5.54
N ALA A 597 -17.27 16.70 -4.43
CA ALA A 597 -16.16 16.31 -3.55
C ALA A 597 -15.21 15.30 -4.21
N ARG A 598 -15.67 14.53 -5.21
CA ARG A 598 -14.91 13.50 -5.94
C ARG A 598 -14.48 12.29 -5.11
N TYR A 599 -15.11 12.05 -3.97
CA TYR A 599 -14.90 10.86 -3.16
C TYR A 599 -16.10 10.58 -2.24
N GLN A 600 -16.17 9.38 -1.67
CA GLN A 600 -17.20 9.04 -0.69
C GLN A 600 -17.10 9.95 0.55
N LEU A 601 -18.13 10.76 0.78
CA LEU A 601 -18.27 11.60 1.96
C LEU A 601 -18.73 10.79 3.17
N ARG A 602 -18.29 11.22 4.36
CA ARG A 602 -18.46 10.52 5.64
C ARG A 602 -18.76 11.52 6.74
N ASN A 603 -19.30 11.02 7.86
CA ASN A 603 -19.64 11.82 9.04
C ASN A 603 -20.72 12.88 8.74
N TRP A 604 -21.86 12.45 8.23
CA TRP A 604 -23.02 13.31 7.99
C TRP A 604 -23.69 13.74 9.30
N SER A 605 -24.30 14.92 9.29
CA SER A 605 -25.24 15.45 10.28
C SER A 605 -26.44 16.01 9.54
N VAL A 606 -27.65 15.71 10.03
CA VAL A 606 -28.91 16.18 9.48
C VAL A 606 -29.74 16.71 10.63
N ARG A 607 -29.91 18.02 10.70
CA ARG A 607 -30.72 18.65 11.74
C ARG A 607 -32.05 19.11 11.19
N VAL A 608 -33.15 18.78 11.88
CA VAL A 608 -34.49 19.27 11.56
C VAL A 608 -34.93 20.18 12.70
N ASP A 609 -35.14 21.46 12.40
CA ASP A 609 -35.44 22.52 13.36
C ASP A 609 -34.43 22.58 14.54
N GLY A 610 -33.18 22.23 14.27
CA GLY A 610 -32.07 22.22 15.23
C GLY A 610 -31.78 20.85 15.88
N ASP A 611 -32.71 19.90 15.80
CA ASP A 611 -32.58 18.56 16.37
C ASP A 611 -31.88 17.60 15.41
N GLU A 612 -30.84 16.90 15.87
CA GLU A 612 -30.14 15.88 15.07
C GLU A 612 -31.05 14.68 14.78
N ARG A 613 -31.16 14.32 13.51
CA ARG A 613 -32.01 13.23 13.00
C ARG A 613 -31.22 12.19 12.19
N TYR A 614 -29.94 12.43 11.87
CA TYR A 614 -29.15 11.44 11.12
C TYR A 614 -29.00 10.15 11.92
N GLY A 615 -29.46 9.02 11.36
CA GLY A 615 -29.53 7.74 12.06
C GLY A 615 -30.76 7.56 12.96
N ASP A 616 -31.56 8.61 13.16
CA ASP A 616 -32.83 8.54 13.86
C ASP A 616 -33.98 9.01 12.94
N GLY A 617 -34.34 8.12 12.02
CA GLY A 617 -35.43 8.34 11.07
C GLY A 617 -35.04 9.04 9.78
N CYS A 618 -33.77 9.39 9.58
CA CYS A 618 -33.26 9.73 8.26
C CYS A 618 -31.83 9.21 8.00
N ARG A 619 -31.47 9.15 6.71
CA ARG A 619 -30.17 8.66 6.22
C ARG A 619 -29.80 9.34 4.90
N ILE A 620 -28.53 9.21 4.51
CA ILE A 620 -28.05 9.65 3.20
C ILE A 620 -27.82 8.43 2.32
N GLU A 621 -28.54 8.31 1.20
CA GLU A 621 -28.32 7.28 0.19
C GLU A 621 -27.45 7.82 -0.95
N GLY A 622 -26.87 6.92 -1.76
CA GLY A 622 -25.99 7.26 -2.88
C GLY A 622 -24.52 7.37 -2.50
N GLY A 623 -23.75 8.14 -3.28
CA GLY A 623 -22.30 8.30 -3.13
C GLY A 623 -21.48 7.52 -4.15
N PHE A 624 -20.20 7.31 -3.86
CA PHE A 624 -19.26 6.67 -4.78
C PHE A 624 -19.39 5.15 -4.72
N ALA A 625 -19.56 4.51 -5.88
CA ALA A 625 -19.78 3.08 -5.98
C ALA A 625 -19.23 2.51 -7.29
N LEU A 626 -18.95 1.20 -7.27
CA LEU A 626 -18.88 0.41 -8.49
C LEU A 626 -20.30 -0.01 -8.87
N ALA A 627 -20.79 0.47 -10.01
CA ALA A 627 -22.16 0.24 -10.46
C ALA A 627 -22.21 0.10 -11.98
N PHE A 628 -23.37 -0.30 -12.53
CA PHE A 628 -23.56 -0.32 -13.98
C PHE A 628 -23.23 1.04 -14.61
N ALA A 629 -22.45 1.02 -15.69
CA ALA A 629 -22.05 2.20 -16.42
C ALA A 629 -23.29 2.94 -16.97
N PRO A 630 -23.34 4.28 -16.92
CA PRO A 630 -24.49 5.04 -17.40
C PRO A 630 -24.77 4.81 -18.89
N THR A 631 -23.74 4.45 -19.66
CA THR A 631 -23.78 4.22 -21.10
C THR A 631 -24.18 2.79 -21.50
N ALA A 632 -24.23 1.84 -20.57
CA ALA A 632 -24.63 0.46 -20.89
C ALA A 632 -26.11 0.42 -21.30
N ALA A 633 -26.45 -0.30 -22.36
CA ALA A 633 -27.84 -0.42 -22.80
C ALA A 633 -28.69 -1.19 -21.76
N PRO A 634 -30.00 -0.91 -21.64
CA PRO A 634 -30.87 -1.55 -20.63
C PRO A 634 -30.81 -3.09 -20.64
N GLU A 635 -30.84 -3.71 -21.81
CA GLU A 635 -30.76 -5.16 -21.99
C GLU A 635 -29.37 -5.74 -21.67
N GLN A 636 -28.35 -4.88 -21.59
CA GLN A 636 -26.98 -5.25 -21.26
C GLN A 636 -26.68 -5.15 -19.76
N LEU A 637 -27.63 -4.67 -18.93
CA LEU A 637 -27.48 -4.63 -17.49
C LEU A 637 -27.55 -6.03 -16.88
N THR A 638 -26.51 -6.83 -17.12
CA THR A 638 -26.44 -8.22 -16.73
C THR A 638 -25.14 -8.56 -16.02
N ILE A 639 -25.25 -9.41 -15.00
CA ILE A 639 -24.17 -9.99 -14.20
C ILE A 639 -24.48 -11.48 -14.08
N THR A 640 -23.47 -12.34 -14.24
CA THR A 640 -23.60 -13.79 -14.09
C THR A 640 -22.71 -14.25 -12.95
N GLU A 641 -23.21 -15.00 -11.98
CA GLU A 641 -22.43 -15.69 -10.93
C GLU A 641 -21.21 -14.92 -10.38
N TRP A 642 -21.45 -13.74 -9.79
CA TRP A 642 -20.43 -12.89 -9.18
C TRP A 642 -19.32 -12.40 -10.13
N ASP A 643 -19.44 -12.65 -11.45
CA ASP A 643 -18.34 -12.57 -12.42
C ASP A 643 -17.71 -11.18 -12.53
N GLY A 644 -16.38 -11.18 -12.45
CA GLY A 644 -15.48 -10.07 -12.77
C GLY A 644 -15.92 -8.70 -12.31
N ARG A 645 -16.41 -8.53 -11.07
CA ARG A 645 -17.11 -7.28 -10.65
C ARG A 645 -16.32 -6.00 -10.98
N SER A 646 -15.00 -6.01 -10.78
CA SER A 646 -14.09 -4.90 -11.12
C SER A 646 -13.64 -4.86 -12.58
N ARG A 647 -13.74 -5.99 -13.30
CA ARG A 647 -13.25 -6.23 -14.67
C ARG A 647 -14.36 -6.33 -15.71
N ASN A 648 -15.61 -6.23 -15.28
CA ASN A 648 -16.77 -6.30 -16.14
C ASN A 648 -16.90 -4.96 -16.88
N PRO A 649 -16.79 -4.94 -18.23
CA PRO A 649 -16.78 -3.70 -19.00
C PRO A 649 -18.12 -2.93 -18.94
N LYS A 650 -19.17 -3.54 -18.40
CA LYS A 650 -20.48 -2.91 -18.16
C LYS A 650 -20.53 -2.14 -16.84
N MET A 651 -19.50 -2.26 -16.01
CA MET A 651 -19.37 -1.56 -14.72
C MET A 651 -18.48 -0.34 -14.85
N ALA A 652 -18.72 0.66 -14.02
CA ALA A 652 -17.86 1.81 -13.85
C ALA A 652 -17.86 2.27 -12.40
N TYR A 653 -16.71 2.74 -11.93
CA TYR A 653 -16.64 3.55 -10.72
C TYR A 653 -17.30 4.90 -11.01
N ARG A 654 -18.38 5.22 -10.30
CA ARG A 654 -19.15 6.46 -10.50
C ARG A 654 -19.88 6.90 -9.25
N PHE A 655 -20.45 8.09 -9.31
CA PHE A 655 -21.36 8.58 -8.29
C PHE A 655 -22.80 8.15 -8.61
N ILE A 656 -23.46 7.61 -7.59
CA ILE A 656 -24.92 7.49 -7.51
C ILE A 656 -25.39 8.76 -6.79
N PRO A 657 -26.37 9.51 -7.34
CA PRO A 657 -26.82 10.77 -6.74
C PRO A 657 -27.14 10.64 -5.26
N SER A 658 -26.62 11.57 -4.46
CA SER A 658 -26.77 11.64 -3.02
C SER A 658 -28.17 12.12 -2.67
N ARG A 659 -28.85 11.41 -1.77
CA ARG A 659 -30.23 11.71 -1.37
C ARG A 659 -30.41 11.64 0.13
N LEU A 660 -31.08 12.63 0.70
CA LEU A 660 -31.56 12.60 2.08
C LEU A 660 -32.92 11.89 2.09
N VAL A 661 -33.01 10.76 2.78
CA VAL A 661 -34.22 9.94 2.88
C VAL A 661 -34.68 9.88 4.33
N PHE A 662 -35.92 10.28 4.58
CA PHE A 662 -36.64 10.13 5.84
C PHE A 662 -37.43 8.82 5.82
N THR A 663 -37.08 7.89 6.71
CA THR A 663 -37.72 6.58 6.83
C THR A 663 -38.90 6.58 7.81
N ARG A 664 -38.96 7.59 8.68
CA ARG A 664 -40.06 7.87 9.62
C ARG A 664 -40.02 9.34 10.00
N ASN A 665 -41.11 9.85 10.60
CA ASN A 665 -41.21 11.22 11.09
C ASN A 665 -40.81 12.26 10.03
N ILE A 666 -41.39 12.13 8.82
CA ILE A 666 -41.12 13.01 7.69
C ILE A 666 -41.37 14.47 8.11
N PRO A 667 -40.41 15.39 7.94
CA PRO A 667 -40.58 16.77 8.33
C PRO A 667 -41.76 17.41 7.59
N PRO A 668 -42.61 18.20 8.27
CA PRO A 668 -43.69 18.92 7.61
C PRO A 668 -43.13 20.02 6.71
N ALA A 669 -43.91 20.41 5.71
CA ALA A 669 -43.58 21.55 4.87
C ALA A 669 -43.31 22.81 5.72
N GLY A 670 -42.19 23.47 5.47
CA GLY A 670 -41.74 24.64 6.24
C GLY A 670 -40.83 24.32 7.44
N ALA A 671 -40.55 23.06 7.76
CA ALA A 671 -39.49 22.70 8.70
C ALA A 671 -38.10 23.01 8.09
N ARG A 672 -37.15 23.47 8.90
CA ARG A 672 -35.78 23.75 8.47
C ARG A 672 -34.93 22.49 8.56
N ILE A 673 -34.32 22.08 7.44
CA ILE A 673 -33.42 20.94 7.30
C ILE A 673 -32.01 21.45 7.03
N GLU A 674 -31.08 21.17 7.93
CA GLU A 674 -29.67 21.53 7.81
C GLU A 674 -28.83 20.26 7.62
N VAL A 675 -28.19 20.14 6.44
CA VAL A 675 -27.33 19.00 6.12
C VAL A 675 -25.88 19.44 6.12
N SER A 676 -25.03 18.79 6.92
CA SER A 676 -23.59 19.07 6.94
C SER A 676 -22.77 17.78 6.98
N VAL A 677 -21.52 17.85 6.53
CA VAL A 677 -20.65 16.68 6.38
C VAL A 677 -19.18 17.09 6.45
N SER A 678 -18.29 16.13 6.76
CA SER A 678 -16.85 16.37 6.81
C SER A 678 -16.21 16.22 5.43
N SER A 679 -15.42 17.22 5.01
CA SER A 679 -14.52 17.13 3.86
C SER A 679 -13.30 16.27 4.15
N ALA A 680 -12.82 16.29 5.40
CA ALA A 680 -11.64 15.58 5.82
C ALA A 680 -11.84 14.06 5.70
N LYS A 681 -10.88 13.40 5.03
CA LYS A 681 -10.92 11.97 4.74
C LYS A 681 -9.58 11.33 5.05
N TRP A 682 -9.62 10.08 5.49
CA TRP A 682 -8.39 9.34 5.79
C TRP A 682 -7.64 8.90 4.52
N SER A 683 -8.38 8.59 3.45
CA SER A 683 -7.87 8.14 2.16
C SER A 683 -8.83 8.56 1.04
N PRO A 684 -8.36 9.12 -0.09
CA PRO A 684 -9.24 9.55 -1.17
C PRO A 684 -10.07 8.40 -1.76
N ASP A 685 -9.48 7.23 -1.92
CA ASP A 685 -10.09 6.03 -2.50
C ASP A 685 -10.51 4.97 -1.47
N ASP A 686 -10.52 5.35 -0.18
CA ASP A 686 -10.83 4.48 0.95
C ASP A 686 -9.93 3.22 1.02
N ALA A 687 -8.68 3.39 0.58
CA ALA A 687 -7.67 2.34 0.56
C ALA A 687 -6.28 2.93 0.83
N HIS A 688 -5.72 3.72 -0.08
CA HIS A 688 -4.30 4.11 -0.02
C HIS A 688 -4.04 5.26 0.95
N LEU A 689 -2.88 5.24 1.63
CA LEU A 689 -2.44 6.27 2.59
C LEU A 689 -1.97 7.58 1.91
N GLY A 690 -2.78 8.13 1.01
CA GLY A 690 -2.47 9.34 0.25
C GLY A 690 -2.73 10.66 1.00
N LEU A 691 -3.34 10.61 2.19
CA LEU A 691 -3.68 11.80 2.99
C LEU A 691 -3.01 11.76 4.38
N PRO A 692 -2.49 12.90 4.88
CA PRO A 692 -1.77 12.96 6.16
C PRO A 692 -2.59 12.47 7.36
N GLY A 693 -3.90 12.73 7.37
CA GLY A 693 -4.80 12.34 8.46
C GLY A 693 -4.83 10.83 8.69
N GLY A 694 -5.11 10.05 7.65
CA GLY A 694 -5.09 8.59 7.71
C GLY A 694 -3.69 8.04 7.97
N GLY A 695 -2.68 8.58 7.27
CA GLY A 695 -1.27 8.18 7.47
C GLY A 695 -0.80 8.34 8.92
N GLY A 696 -1.16 9.44 9.58
CA GLY A 696 -0.81 9.68 10.98
C GLY A 696 -1.42 8.68 11.96
N VAL A 697 -2.68 8.26 11.75
CA VAL A 697 -3.34 7.25 12.58
C VAL A 697 -2.66 5.89 12.41
N TYR A 698 -2.42 5.45 11.17
CA TYR A 698 -1.70 4.20 10.87
C TYR A 698 -0.31 4.19 11.50
N ALA A 699 0.47 5.25 11.27
CA ALA A 699 1.82 5.39 11.79
C ALA A 699 1.83 5.28 13.32
N LYS A 700 0.89 5.92 14.02
CA LYS A 700 0.81 5.83 15.49
C LYS A 700 0.64 4.39 15.98
N GLN A 701 -0.23 3.61 15.34
CA GLN A 701 -0.54 2.25 15.79
C GLN A 701 0.62 1.29 15.56
N VAL A 702 1.31 1.40 14.43
CA VAL A 702 2.49 0.58 14.19
C VAL A 702 3.67 1.03 15.03
N LYS A 703 3.88 2.34 15.25
CA LYS A 703 4.90 2.83 16.19
C LYS A 703 4.67 2.25 17.60
N ALA A 704 3.42 2.17 18.06
CA ALA A 704 3.08 1.53 19.33
C ALA A 704 3.35 0.01 19.35
N ALA A 705 3.07 -0.71 18.25
CA ALA A 705 3.42 -2.13 18.12
C ALA A 705 4.95 -2.32 18.12
N LEU A 706 5.69 -1.52 17.35
CA LEU A 706 7.15 -1.48 17.34
C LEU A 706 7.71 -1.27 18.75
N SER A 707 7.21 -0.31 19.52
CA SER A 707 7.68 -0.10 20.90
C SER A 707 7.57 -1.35 21.77
N ARG A 708 6.43 -2.06 21.70
CA ARG A 708 6.26 -3.33 22.44
C ARG A 708 7.18 -4.43 21.91
N MET A 709 7.48 -4.40 20.61
CA MET A 709 8.35 -5.37 19.97
C MET A 709 9.84 -5.13 20.21
N PHE A 710 10.25 -3.89 20.49
CA PHE A 710 11.62 -3.59 20.92
C PHE A 710 11.80 -3.70 22.44
N ALA A 711 10.73 -3.49 23.24
CA ALA A 711 10.82 -3.49 24.70
C ALA A 711 10.84 -4.88 25.36
N ALA A 712 10.56 -5.95 24.61
CA ALA A 712 10.55 -7.33 25.15
C ALA A 712 11.87 -8.07 24.92
N GLU A 713 12.93 -7.35 24.55
CA GLU A 713 14.32 -7.85 24.46
C GLU A 713 15.03 -7.80 25.82
#